data_AF-A0A8D0KUE1-F1
#
_entry.id   AF-A0A8D0KUE1-F1
#
_cell.length_a   1.000
_cell.length_b   1.000
_cell.length_c   1.000
_cell.angle_alpha   90.00
_cell.angle_beta   90.00
_cell.angle_gamma   90.00
#
_symmetry.space_group_name_H-M   'P 1'
#
loop_
_entity.id
_entity.type
_entity.pdbx_description
1 polymer ?
#
loop_
_entity_poly.entity_id
_entity_poly.type
_entity_poly.pdbx_seq_one_letter_code
_entity_poly.pdbx_strand_id
1 'polypeptide(L)'
;MAEQRYCVDYAKRGTAGCKKCKEKIVKGMVRIGKIVPNPFTESGGDMKEWYHVKCVFEKLEKARATTKKIEDITDLEGWEELQDGEKELINKHISEANSKAANTPKKKVIVQAKLTATGQITTKDPLALTAPSPKKFSGFTAKPKNLEDVSANSSHKSSLSAKKCDPKHKDCLLREFRKLCAMVAEKPSYNVKTQIIQDFLKKGSGGDGFHGDVYLTIKLLLPGVIKIVYNLNDKQIVKLFSRIFNCSQEEMVRDLEQGDVSETIRLFFEQSKSCPPAAKSFLTIQEVDEFLIQLSKLTKEDDQQSVLQHITRRCTGNDLKCIIRLIKHDLKMNAGAKHVLDALDPNAYEAFKASRNLQDVVERVLKNQLEAEKAPGLKRTLSVQASLMTPVQPMLAEACKSIEYAMKKCPNGMYAEIKYDGERVQVHKNGDHFSYFSRSLKPVLPHKVAHFKDFIPQAFPGGQSMILDSEVLLIDNKTGKPLPFGTLGVHKKAAFQDANVCLFVFDCIYFNDISLMDRPLCERRKFLHDNMVEIPNRILFSEMKHKASDLADMITRVIREGLEGLVLKDTKGNYEPGKRHWLKVKKDYLNEGAMADTADLVVLGAFYGQGSKGGMMSIFLMGCYDPKSEKWCTVTKCSGGHDDATLARLQTELDMVKISKDPSKIPRWLKINKIYYPDFIVPDPKKAPVWEITGAEFSKAEAHTADGISIRFPRCTRIRDDKDWKTATNLQQLKELYQLSKEKADFSVVAGEEDESTAGSSGENEGNSRSSTPHSTIKTPPSKSPAKAQKPEESKAVIGSPQKSEEKRGEKRKASEMEDNGKKMLLDIFTGVKLYLSPSVKDFDKIRRYFIAYDGDLVPEFDTASATHVIGDIIDDNPGAKRVSPKWIWECIRKRRLVAPC
;
A
#
# COMPACT_ATOMS: atom_id res chain seq x y z
N MET A 1 -1.03 -28.56 -4.81
CA MET A 1 -1.11 -28.98 -3.38
C MET A 1 -0.22 -30.19 -3.23
N ALA A 2 0.55 -30.32 -2.16
CA ALA A 2 1.33 -31.53 -1.93
C ALA A 2 0.38 -32.72 -1.71
N GLU A 3 0.67 -33.83 -2.38
CA GLU A 3 -0.04 -35.09 -2.20
C GLU A 3 0.15 -35.57 -0.75
N GLN A 4 -0.95 -35.81 -0.05
CA GLN A 4 -0.90 -36.17 1.37
C GLN A 4 -0.54 -37.64 1.51
N ARG A 5 0.75 -37.92 1.63
CA ARG A 5 1.32 -39.25 1.82
C ARG A 5 1.39 -39.60 3.31
N TYR A 6 1.10 -40.86 3.64
CA TYR A 6 1.20 -41.41 4.99
C TYR A 6 2.19 -42.58 4.96
N CYS A 7 2.91 -42.77 6.07
CA CYS A 7 3.81 -43.91 6.25
C CYS A 7 3.57 -44.58 7.60
N VAL A 8 3.94 -45.84 7.75
CA VAL A 8 3.84 -46.60 9.00
C VAL A 8 5.19 -47.22 9.34
N ASP A 9 5.60 -47.17 10.61
CA ASP A 9 6.79 -47.85 11.11
C ASP A 9 6.69 -48.19 12.61
N TYR A 10 7.63 -49.00 13.10
CA TYR A 10 7.86 -49.19 14.52
C TYR A 10 8.70 -48.04 15.09
N ALA A 11 8.32 -47.53 16.26
CA ALA A 11 9.03 -46.44 16.94
C ALA A 11 10.46 -46.84 17.36
N LYS A 12 11.47 -46.43 16.60
CA LYS A 12 12.86 -46.89 16.78
C LYS A 12 13.56 -46.39 18.06
N ARG A 13 13.17 -45.22 18.62
CA ARG A 13 13.90 -44.55 19.73
C ARG A 13 13.06 -43.97 20.88
N GLY A 14 11.73 -44.16 20.91
CA GLY A 14 10.88 -43.69 22.03
C GLY A 14 10.75 -42.17 22.24
N THR A 15 11.42 -41.35 21.41
CA THR A 15 11.50 -39.88 21.57
C THR A 15 10.41 -39.10 20.82
N ALA A 16 9.65 -39.75 19.93
CA ALA A 16 8.64 -39.08 19.13
C ALA A 16 7.33 -38.90 19.93
N GLY A 17 6.88 -37.66 20.11
CA GLY A 17 5.57 -37.35 20.68
C GLY A 17 4.45 -37.45 19.65
N CYS A 18 3.32 -38.07 20.02
CA CYS A 18 2.11 -38.10 19.21
C CYS A 18 1.58 -36.67 19.00
N LYS A 19 1.46 -36.22 17.76
CA LYS A 19 1.01 -34.85 17.47
C LYS A 19 -0.43 -34.57 17.91
N LYS A 20 -1.25 -35.60 18.17
CA LYS A 20 -2.61 -35.48 18.74
C LYS A 20 -2.62 -35.42 20.27
N CYS A 21 -2.37 -36.53 20.98
CA CYS A 21 -2.47 -36.59 22.45
C CYS A 21 -1.25 -36.01 23.20
N LYS A 22 -0.16 -35.66 22.50
CA LYS A 22 1.11 -35.12 23.02
C LYS A 22 1.96 -36.09 23.86
N GLU A 23 1.45 -37.27 24.17
CA GLU A 23 2.20 -38.35 24.83
C GLU A 23 3.35 -38.88 23.96
N LYS A 24 4.37 -39.48 24.59
CA LYS A 24 5.49 -40.13 23.89
C LYS A 24 5.07 -41.49 23.33
N ILE A 25 5.41 -41.74 22.06
CA ILE A 25 5.23 -43.05 21.43
C ILE A 25 6.41 -43.94 21.87
N VAL A 26 6.12 -44.98 22.67
CA VAL A 26 7.12 -45.86 23.27
C VAL A 26 7.89 -46.65 22.21
N LYS A 27 9.17 -46.96 22.46
CA LYS A 27 10.01 -47.76 21.55
C LYS A 27 9.34 -49.12 21.29
N GLY A 28 9.27 -49.53 20.03
CA GLY A 28 8.65 -50.79 19.62
C GLY A 28 7.13 -50.73 19.39
N MET A 29 6.45 -49.60 19.63
CA MET A 29 5.05 -49.43 19.22
C MET A 29 4.94 -49.02 17.75
N VAL A 30 3.92 -49.55 17.05
CA VAL A 30 3.54 -49.10 15.69
C VAL A 30 2.96 -47.68 15.73
N ARG A 31 3.37 -46.85 14.78
CA ARG A 31 2.94 -45.45 14.63
C ARG A 31 2.76 -45.09 13.16
N ILE A 32 1.83 -44.18 12.91
CA ILE A 32 1.57 -43.65 11.57
C ILE A 32 2.11 -42.22 11.50
N GLY A 33 2.94 -41.97 10.49
CA GLY A 33 3.54 -40.68 10.17
C GLY A 33 2.80 -40.02 9.02
N LYS A 34 2.26 -38.82 9.23
CA LYS A 34 1.82 -37.97 8.12
C LYS A 34 3.02 -37.22 7.55
N ILE A 35 3.27 -37.35 6.25
CA ILE A 35 4.34 -36.63 5.57
C ILE A 35 3.86 -35.21 5.27
N VAL A 36 4.62 -34.21 5.71
CA VAL A 36 4.36 -32.79 5.48
C VAL A 36 5.65 -32.09 5.05
N PRO A 37 5.60 -31.06 4.18
CA PRO A 37 6.78 -30.26 3.87
C PRO A 37 7.42 -29.69 5.14
N ASN A 38 8.74 -29.83 5.28
CA ASN A 38 9.48 -29.35 6.44
C ASN A 38 9.53 -27.82 6.42
N PRO A 39 8.93 -27.10 7.40
CA PRO A 39 8.95 -25.64 7.42
C PRO A 39 10.30 -25.07 7.91
N PHE A 40 11.25 -25.92 8.30
CA PHE A 40 12.55 -25.53 8.87
C PHE A 40 13.73 -25.70 7.91
N THR A 41 13.52 -26.15 6.66
CA THR A 41 14.60 -26.25 5.66
C THR A 41 14.18 -25.67 4.30
N GLU A 42 14.93 -24.66 3.83
CA GLU A 42 14.65 -23.98 2.55
C GLU A 42 14.82 -24.87 1.30
N SER A 43 15.40 -26.07 1.47
CA SER A 43 15.64 -27.06 0.42
C SER A 43 14.42 -27.90 0.05
N GLY A 44 13.28 -27.75 0.76
CA GLY A 44 12.05 -28.49 0.45
C GLY A 44 12.07 -29.98 0.84
N GLY A 45 12.66 -30.32 2.00
CA GLY A 45 12.63 -31.69 2.52
C GLY A 45 11.27 -32.06 3.15
N ASP A 46 10.99 -33.35 3.23
CA ASP A 46 9.80 -33.89 3.91
C ASP A 46 10.04 -34.11 5.41
N MET A 47 9.03 -33.82 6.25
CA MET A 47 9.01 -34.07 7.70
C MET A 47 7.86 -35.03 8.06
N LYS A 48 8.12 -35.98 8.96
CA LYS A 48 7.10 -36.94 9.45
C LYS A 48 6.46 -36.46 10.76
N GLU A 49 5.16 -36.16 10.72
CA GLU A 49 4.34 -35.96 11.92
C GLU A 49 3.83 -37.30 12.45
N TRP A 50 4.36 -37.75 13.59
CA TRP A 50 4.00 -39.05 14.16
C TRP A 50 2.71 -39.04 15.01
N TYR A 51 1.94 -40.12 14.90
CA TYR A 51 0.70 -40.37 15.64
C TYR A 51 0.65 -41.83 16.12
N HIS A 52 0.01 -42.08 17.28
CA HIS A 52 -0.52 -43.42 17.58
C HIS A 52 -1.56 -43.81 16.52
N VAL A 53 -1.70 -45.10 16.20
CA VAL A 53 -2.65 -45.61 15.18
C VAL A 53 -4.06 -45.06 15.42
N LYS A 54 -4.67 -45.32 16.58
CA LYS A 54 -5.99 -44.77 16.95
C LYS A 54 -6.08 -43.24 16.84
N CYS A 55 -5.01 -42.53 17.21
CA CYS A 55 -4.96 -41.07 17.16
C CYS A 55 -4.99 -40.49 15.74
N VAL A 56 -4.45 -41.17 14.73
CA VAL A 56 -4.51 -40.67 13.35
C VAL A 56 -5.92 -40.84 12.77
N PHE A 57 -6.55 -42.00 12.96
CA PHE A 57 -7.91 -42.25 12.45
C PHE A 57 -8.94 -41.31 13.07
N GLU A 58 -8.91 -41.11 14.39
CA GLU A 58 -9.77 -40.12 15.07
C GLU A 58 -9.46 -38.65 14.67
N LYS A 59 -8.27 -38.35 14.12
CA LYS A 59 -7.94 -37.02 13.56
C LYS A 59 -8.49 -36.89 12.14
N LEU A 60 -8.44 -37.95 11.34
CA LEU A 60 -8.98 -38.01 9.98
C LEU A 60 -10.52 -38.05 9.95
N GLU A 61 -11.15 -38.65 10.95
CA GLU A 61 -12.60 -38.62 11.18
C GLU A 61 -13.12 -37.18 11.32
N LYS A 62 -12.39 -36.32 12.05
CA LYS A 62 -12.72 -34.91 12.27
C LYS A 62 -12.13 -33.94 11.23
N ALA A 63 -11.51 -34.46 10.16
CA ALA A 63 -10.90 -33.64 9.12
C ALA A 63 -11.95 -33.12 8.11
N ARG A 64 -11.64 -31.99 7.46
CA ARG A 64 -12.50 -31.43 6.39
C ARG A 64 -12.55 -32.41 5.21
N ALA A 65 -13.68 -32.46 4.51
CA ALA A 65 -13.92 -33.35 3.36
C ALA A 65 -12.89 -33.25 2.21
N THR A 66 -12.09 -32.18 2.15
CA THR A 66 -11.00 -31.98 1.19
C THR A 66 -9.64 -32.55 1.66
N THR A 67 -9.61 -33.34 2.74
CA THR A 67 -8.38 -33.94 3.31
C THR A 67 -8.32 -35.40 2.89
N LYS A 68 -7.20 -35.86 2.30
CA LYS A 68 -7.03 -37.28 1.97
C LYS A 68 -7.00 -38.09 3.27
N LYS A 69 -7.94 -39.03 3.40
CA LYS A 69 -7.98 -40.02 4.48
C LYS A 69 -7.12 -41.23 4.08
N ILE A 70 -6.85 -42.10 5.04
CA ILE A 70 -6.29 -43.43 4.78
C ILE A 70 -7.53 -44.30 4.53
N GLU A 71 -7.80 -44.62 3.26
CA GLU A 71 -9.00 -45.35 2.85
C GLU A 71 -8.69 -46.81 2.49
N ASP A 72 -7.44 -47.09 2.12
CA ASP A 72 -6.90 -48.42 1.81
C ASP A 72 -5.45 -48.60 2.32
N ILE A 73 -4.96 -49.85 2.38
CA ILE A 73 -3.57 -50.16 2.76
C ILE A 73 -2.52 -49.54 1.83
N THR A 74 -2.86 -49.32 0.56
CA THR A 74 -1.97 -48.67 -0.43
C THR A 74 -1.68 -47.19 -0.13
N ASP A 75 -2.40 -46.57 0.82
CA ASP A 75 -2.11 -45.22 1.31
C ASP A 75 -0.95 -45.17 2.34
N LEU A 76 -0.41 -46.32 2.77
CA LEU A 76 0.59 -46.44 3.84
C LEU A 76 1.95 -46.94 3.33
N GLU A 77 2.90 -46.02 3.10
CA GLU A 77 4.30 -46.36 2.85
C GLU A 77 4.90 -47.14 4.05
N GLY A 78 5.50 -48.31 3.81
CA GLY A 78 6.11 -49.16 4.87
C GLY A 78 5.20 -50.25 5.45
N TRP A 79 4.01 -50.48 4.86
CA TRP A 79 3.07 -51.52 5.28
C TRP A 79 3.65 -52.95 5.34
N GLU A 80 4.55 -53.28 4.41
CA GLU A 80 5.15 -54.61 4.27
C GLU A 80 6.02 -55.01 5.48
N GLU A 81 6.59 -54.05 6.20
CA GLU A 81 7.49 -54.27 7.35
C GLU A 81 6.76 -54.58 8.68
N LEU A 82 5.42 -54.62 8.69
CA LEU A 82 4.63 -54.86 9.91
C LEU A 82 4.41 -56.35 10.20
N GLN A 83 4.29 -56.70 11.48
CA GLN A 83 3.74 -57.99 11.92
C GLN A 83 2.21 -58.04 11.73
N ASP A 84 1.67 -59.24 11.60
CA ASP A 84 0.29 -59.43 11.11
C ASP A 84 -0.78 -58.98 12.12
N GLY A 85 -0.52 -59.07 13.43
CA GLY A 85 -1.44 -58.56 14.47
C GLY A 85 -1.64 -57.04 14.40
N GLU A 86 -0.62 -56.28 14.01
CA GLU A 86 -0.72 -54.83 13.83
C GLU A 86 -1.29 -54.44 12.46
N LYS A 87 -1.09 -55.28 11.43
CA LYS A 87 -1.83 -55.16 10.17
C LYS A 87 -3.34 -55.34 10.40
N GLU A 88 -3.74 -56.35 11.18
CA GLU A 88 -5.14 -56.54 11.59
C GLU A 88 -5.69 -55.33 12.36
N LEU A 89 -4.93 -54.78 13.32
CA LEU A 89 -5.34 -53.59 14.09
C LEU A 89 -5.55 -52.36 13.20
N ILE A 90 -4.70 -52.13 12.20
CA ILE A 90 -4.86 -51.01 11.26
C ILE A 90 -6.01 -51.28 10.30
N ASN A 91 -6.14 -52.49 9.75
CA ASN A 91 -7.26 -52.87 8.87
C ASN A 91 -8.61 -52.73 9.55
N LYS A 92 -8.70 -53.05 10.85
CA LYS A 92 -9.88 -52.80 11.67
C LYS A 92 -10.23 -51.32 11.73
N HIS A 93 -9.26 -50.45 11.98
CA HIS A 93 -9.50 -48.99 12.01
C HIS A 93 -9.82 -48.37 10.64
N ILE A 94 -9.26 -48.90 9.53
CA ILE A 94 -9.66 -48.52 8.17
C ILE A 94 -11.12 -48.93 7.92
N SER A 95 -11.51 -50.15 8.30
CA SER A 95 -12.89 -50.66 8.17
C SER A 95 -13.89 -49.87 9.01
N GLU A 96 -13.53 -49.51 10.25
CA GLU A 96 -14.31 -48.62 11.13
C GLU A 96 -14.45 -47.20 10.53
N ALA A 97 -13.41 -46.67 9.88
CA ALA A 97 -13.46 -45.36 9.24
C ALA A 97 -14.35 -45.36 7.97
N ASN A 98 -14.25 -46.41 7.15
CA ASN A 98 -15.01 -46.54 5.90
C ASN A 98 -16.50 -46.82 6.15
N SER A 99 -16.83 -47.68 7.12
CA SER A 99 -18.23 -47.95 7.52
C SER A 99 -18.92 -46.70 8.10
N LYS A 100 -18.22 -45.90 8.91
CA LYS A 100 -18.72 -44.60 9.37
C LYS A 100 -18.92 -43.60 8.23
N ALA A 101 -18.06 -43.59 7.22
CA ALA A 101 -18.22 -42.74 6.05
C ALA A 101 -19.44 -43.14 5.18
N ALA A 102 -19.76 -44.44 5.11
CA ALA A 102 -20.91 -44.96 4.39
C ALA A 102 -22.25 -44.58 5.03
N ASN A 103 -22.32 -44.50 6.36
CA ASN A 103 -23.54 -44.13 7.12
C ASN A 103 -23.87 -42.62 7.11
N THR A 104 -23.07 -41.79 6.43
CA THR A 104 -23.40 -40.36 6.20
C THR A 104 -24.32 -40.23 4.97
N PRO A 105 -25.51 -39.60 5.05
CA PRO A 105 -26.47 -39.58 3.95
C PRO A 105 -25.94 -38.81 2.72
N LYS A 106 -25.53 -39.56 1.68
CA LYS A 106 -25.11 -39.01 0.38
C LYS A 106 -26.34 -38.58 -0.43
N LYS A 107 -26.44 -37.29 -0.76
CA LYS A 107 -27.44 -36.77 -1.70
C LYS A 107 -27.17 -37.40 -3.08
N LYS A 108 -28.09 -38.23 -3.58
CA LYS A 108 -27.91 -39.02 -4.81
C LYS A 108 -27.74 -38.11 -6.04
N VAL A 109 -26.76 -38.44 -6.88
CA VAL A 109 -26.76 -38.15 -8.32
C VAL A 109 -26.93 -39.50 -9.01
N ILE A 110 -27.91 -39.64 -9.90
CA ILE A 110 -28.17 -40.87 -10.67
C ILE A 110 -27.93 -40.61 -12.15
N VAL A 111 -27.22 -41.56 -12.76
CA VAL A 111 -27.05 -41.84 -14.19
C VAL A 111 -27.15 -43.38 -14.25
N GLN A 112 -27.92 -44.09 -15.08
CA GLN A 112 -28.50 -43.81 -16.40
C GLN A 112 -29.72 -44.73 -16.71
N ALA A 113 -30.54 -44.33 -17.69
CA ALA A 113 -31.30 -45.13 -18.67
C ALA A 113 -32.17 -46.36 -18.27
N LYS A 114 -33.50 -46.26 -18.48
CA LYS A 114 -34.26 -47.12 -19.43
C LYS A 114 -35.62 -46.51 -19.82
N LEU A 115 -36.33 -47.17 -20.76
CA LEU A 115 -37.42 -46.61 -21.58
C LEU A 115 -38.83 -46.51 -20.94
N THR A 116 -39.65 -45.72 -21.63
CA THR A 116 -41.11 -45.86 -21.93
C THR A 116 -42.22 -45.35 -21.00
N ALA A 117 -43.11 -44.58 -21.65
CA ALA A 117 -44.59 -44.54 -21.56
C ALA A 117 -45.32 -43.77 -20.43
N THR A 118 -46.04 -42.73 -20.89
CA THR A 118 -47.39 -42.24 -20.45
C THR A 118 -47.66 -41.77 -19.01
N GLY A 119 -48.32 -40.61 -18.88
CA GLY A 119 -49.33 -40.39 -17.80
C GLY A 119 -49.22 -39.08 -17.00
N GLN A 120 -50.33 -38.33 -16.93
CA GLN A 120 -50.54 -36.97 -16.40
C GLN A 120 -50.64 -36.85 -14.84
N ILE A 121 -50.18 -35.75 -14.19
CA ILE A 121 -50.86 -34.51 -13.66
C ILE A 121 -51.72 -34.66 -12.35
N THR A 122 -51.71 -33.59 -11.51
CA THR A 122 -52.56 -33.20 -10.33
C THR A 122 -52.05 -33.61 -8.93
N THR A 123 -51.88 -32.82 -7.84
CA THR A 123 -52.25 -31.48 -7.28
C THR A 123 -53.13 -31.56 -6.00
N LYS A 124 -52.64 -31.11 -4.83
CA LYS A 124 -53.28 -30.16 -3.85
C LYS A 124 -52.67 -30.20 -2.42
N ASP A 125 -52.87 -29.07 -1.72
CA ASP A 125 -52.42 -28.62 -0.36
C ASP A 125 -53.70 -28.27 0.48
N PRO A 126 -53.74 -27.64 1.70
CA PRO A 126 -52.74 -27.41 2.79
C PRO A 126 -53.31 -27.53 4.26
N LEU A 127 -52.59 -26.96 5.28
CA LEU A 127 -52.96 -26.46 6.66
C LEU A 127 -52.19 -27.17 7.84
N ALA A 128 -51.45 -26.59 8.81
CA ALA A 128 -51.49 -25.37 9.69
C ALA A 128 -52.12 -25.65 11.10
N LEU A 129 -51.61 -25.29 12.32
CA LEU A 129 -50.45 -24.54 12.88
C LEU A 129 -49.96 -25.19 14.24
N THR A 130 -48.82 -24.85 14.88
CA THR A 130 -48.68 -23.92 16.06
C THR A 130 -47.28 -24.07 16.77
N ALA A 131 -46.90 -23.16 17.71
CA ALA A 131 -45.68 -23.20 18.55
C ALA A 131 -45.97 -22.72 20.01
N PRO A 132 -45.11 -22.96 21.04
CA PRO A 132 -44.04 -21.99 21.40
C PRO A 132 -42.72 -22.56 22.03
N SER A 133 -41.78 -21.66 22.38
CA SER A 133 -40.35 -21.91 22.76
C SER A 133 -40.05 -22.02 24.29
N PRO A 134 -38.83 -22.39 24.78
CA PRO A 134 -37.70 -21.43 24.84
C PRO A 134 -36.21 -21.94 24.83
N LYS A 135 -35.32 -21.08 24.26
CA LYS A 135 -33.90 -20.79 24.60
C LYS A 135 -32.82 -21.90 24.73
N LYS A 136 -31.87 -21.90 23.78
CA LYS A 136 -30.41 -21.68 24.02
C LYS A 136 -29.67 -21.26 22.73
N PHE A 137 -28.51 -20.63 22.86
CA PHE A 137 -27.98 -19.65 21.90
C PHE A 137 -26.56 -20.01 21.40
N SER A 138 -26.34 -20.16 20.09
CA SER A 138 -24.98 -20.25 19.52
C SER A 138 -24.88 -19.92 18.02
N GLY A 139 -23.96 -19.02 17.66
CA GLY A 139 -23.16 -19.12 16.43
C GLY A 139 -23.81 -18.77 15.08
N PHE A 140 -23.79 -17.49 14.69
CA PHE A 140 -24.01 -17.10 13.29
C PHE A 140 -22.86 -17.57 12.39
N THR A 141 -23.11 -18.59 11.56
CA THR A 141 -22.42 -18.78 10.28
C THR A 141 -23.46 -18.84 9.16
N ALA A 142 -23.58 -17.76 8.39
CA ALA A 142 -24.50 -17.71 7.27
C ALA A 142 -23.94 -18.51 6.07
N LYS A 143 -24.60 -19.62 5.74
CA LYS A 143 -24.61 -20.16 4.38
C LYS A 143 -25.89 -19.70 3.66
N PRO A 144 -25.86 -19.54 2.33
CA PRO A 144 -26.98 -18.97 1.58
C PRO A 144 -28.21 -19.89 1.66
N LYS A 145 -29.39 -19.30 1.81
CA LYS A 145 -30.66 -20.00 1.60
C LYS A 145 -30.80 -20.34 0.12
N ASN A 146 -31.41 -21.49 -0.16
CA ASN A 146 -31.92 -21.79 -1.49
C ASN A 146 -32.95 -20.72 -1.88
N LEU A 147 -32.76 -20.13 -3.06
CA LEU A 147 -33.87 -19.64 -3.89
C LEU A 147 -34.21 -20.77 -4.85
N GLU A 148 -35.32 -21.46 -4.59
CA GLU A 148 -36.11 -22.12 -5.64
C GLU A 148 -37.52 -21.52 -5.55
N ASP A 149 -38.14 -21.31 -6.70
CA ASP A 149 -39.45 -20.70 -6.92
C ASP A 149 -39.71 -19.28 -6.39
N VAL A 150 -38.90 -18.34 -6.88
CA VAL A 150 -39.54 -17.25 -7.63
C VAL A 150 -39.54 -17.66 -9.10
N SER A 151 -40.73 -18.02 -9.58
CA SER A 151 -41.05 -18.34 -10.96
C SER A 151 -40.40 -17.38 -11.98
N ALA A 152 -40.08 -17.91 -13.16
CA ALA A 152 -39.41 -17.21 -14.25
C ALA A 152 -40.12 -15.92 -14.69
N ASN A 153 -39.80 -14.79 -14.04
CA ASN A 153 -40.15 -13.44 -14.51
C ASN A 153 -39.28 -12.33 -13.91
N SER A 154 -37.95 -12.51 -13.92
CA SER A 154 -37.03 -11.38 -13.98
C SER A 154 -36.25 -11.46 -15.30
N SER A 155 -36.70 -10.69 -16.30
CA SER A 155 -36.03 -10.62 -17.60
C SER A 155 -34.54 -10.30 -17.42
N HIS A 156 -33.65 -11.21 -17.85
CA HIS A 156 -32.28 -10.83 -18.20
C HIS A 156 -32.37 -9.85 -19.37
N LYS A 157 -32.49 -8.55 -19.06
CA LYS A 157 -32.28 -7.51 -20.05
C LYS A 157 -30.80 -7.58 -20.41
N SER A 158 -30.47 -8.21 -21.54
CA SER A 158 -29.14 -8.12 -22.12
C SER A 158 -28.73 -6.64 -22.19
N SER A 159 -27.45 -6.37 -21.90
CA SER A 159 -26.94 -5.00 -21.80
C SER A 159 -27.20 -4.26 -23.11
N LEU A 160 -27.36 -2.93 -23.05
CA LEU A 160 -27.57 -2.13 -24.26
C LEU A 160 -26.42 -2.30 -25.26
N SER A 161 -25.20 -2.55 -24.77
CA SER A 161 -24.03 -2.89 -25.58
C SER A 161 -24.20 -4.21 -26.33
N ALA A 162 -24.52 -5.29 -25.61
CA ALA A 162 -24.72 -6.62 -26.21
C ALA A 162 -25.93 -6.66 -27.17
N LYS A 163 -26.93 -5.79 -26.99
CA LYS A 163 -28.07 -5.63 -27.90
C LYS A 163 -27.77 -4.86 -29.18
N LYS A 164 -26.81 -3.91 -29.16
CA LYS A 164 -26.35 -3.18 -30.35
C LYS A 164 -25.26 -3.95 -31.14
N CYS A 165 -24.64 -4.96 -30.52
CA CYS A 165 -23.60 -5.78 -31.13
C CYS A 165 -24.17 -6.78 -32.16
N ASP A 166 -23.56 -6.87 -33.35
CA ASP A 166 -23.60 -8.06 -34.19
C ASP A 166 -22.35 -8.92 -33.91
N PRO A 167 -22.48 -10.09 -33.24
CA PRO A 167 -21.35 -10.96 -32.92
C PRO A 167 -20.61 -11.51 -34.15
N LYS A 168 -21.21 -11.46 -35.34
CA LYS A 168 -20.58 -11.91 -36.60
C LYS A 168 -19.89 -10.77 -37.36
N HIS A 169 -20.05 -9.52 -36.93
CA HIS A 169 -19.42 -8.38 -37.59
C HIS A 169 -17.90 -8.35 -37.40
N LYS A 170 -17.19 -7.72 -38.35
CA LYS A 170 -15.72 -7.63 -38.35
C LYS A 170 -15.17 -6.90 -37.12
N ASP A 171 -15.94 -5.96 -36.57
CA ASP A 171 -15.58 -5.20 -35.36
C ASP A 171 -15.42 -6.10 -34.12
N CYS A 172 -16.07 -7.26 -34.10
CA CYS A 172 -15.95 -8.25 -33.04
C CYS A 172 -14.68 -9.11 -33.16
N LEU A 173 -13.88 -9.00 -34.24
CA LEU A 173 -12.68 -9.82 -34.43
C LEU A 173 -11.50 -9.30 -33.61
N LEU A 174 -10.76 -10.22 -32.97
CA LEU A 174 -9.49 -9.94 -32.29
C LEU A 174 -8.47 -9.29 -33.23
N ARG A 175 -8.56 -9.52 -34.54
CA ARG A 175 -7.77 -8.85 -35.58
C ARG A 175 -7.98 -7.34 -35.57
N GLU A 176 -9.22 -6.86 -35.51
CA GLU A 176 -9.53 -5.43 -35.54
C GLU A 176 -9.24 -4.78 -34.18
N PHE A 177 -9.52 -5.48 -33.08
CA PHE A 177 -9.08 -5.07 -31.74
C PHE A 177 -7.55 -4.90 -31.65
N ARG A 178 -6.76 -5.81 -32.23
CA ARG A 178 -5.30 -5.69 -32.29
C ARG A 178 -4.85 -4.52 -33.16
N LYS A 179 -5.46 -4.29 -34.32
CA LYS A 179 -5.16 -3.12 -35.16
C LYS A 179 -5.39 -1.83 -34.37
N LEU A 180 -6.51 -1.73 -33.64
CA LEU A 180 -6.79 -0.61 -32.76
C LEU A 180 -5.68 -0.42 -31.71
N CYS A 181 -5.28 -1.49 -31.01
CA CYS A 181 -4.18 -1.45 -30.05
C CYS A 181 -2.85 -0.99 -30.68
N ALA A 182 -2.53 -1.43 -31.90
CA ALA A 182 -1.33 -1.03 -32.63
C ALA A 182 -1.36 0.45 -33.01
N MET A 183 -2.44 0.93 -33.65
CA MET A 183 -2.61 2.34 -34.01
C MET A 183 -2.52 3.28 -32.79
N VAL A 184 -3.09 2.86 -31.65
CA VAL A 184 -3.00 3.61 -30.38
C VAL A 184 -1.58 3.57 -29.79
N ALA A 185 -0.84 2.48 -29.94
CA ALA A 185 0.53 2.35 -29.45
C ALA A 185 1.53 3.20 -30.27
N GLU A 186 1.37 3.24 -31.59
CA GLU A 186 2.28 3.94 -32.53
C GLU A 186 2.28 5.47 -32.38
N LYS A 187 1.18 6.07 -31.92
CA LYS A 187 1.10 7.54 -31.76
C LYS A 187 1.62 7.96 -30.39
N PRO A 188 2.41 9.04 -30.26
CA PRO A 188 2.85 9.54 -28.95
C PRO A 188 1.76 10.36 -28.25
N SER A 189 1.00 11.18 -28.99
CA SER A 189 0.03 12.13 -28.43
C SER A 189 -1.24 11.46 -27.88
N TYR A 190 -1.56 11.72 -26.61
CA TYR A 190 -2.77 11.20 -25.95
C TYR A 190 -4.08 11.67 -26.61
N ASN A 191 -4.11 12.88 -27.16
CA ASN A 191 -5.30 13.40 -27.86
C ASN A 191 -5.56 12.58 -29.14
N VAL A 192 -4.50 12.26 -29.90
CA VAL A 192 -4.59 11.43 -31.10
C VAL A 192 -5.01 9.99 -30.76
N LYS A 193 -4.51 9.42 -29.65
CA LYS A 193 -4.96 8.10 -29.15
C LYS A 193 -6.45 8.07 -28.83
N THR A 194 -6.92 9.10 -28.14
CA THR A 194 -8.34 9.26 -27.79
C THR A 194 -9.18 9.36 -29.06
N GLN A 195 -8.73 10.14 -30.06
CA GLN A 195 -9.41 10.25 -31.35
C GLN A 195 -9.46 8.92 -32.11
N ILE A 196 -8.37 8.13 -32.15
CA ILE A 196 -8.34 6.83 -32.82
C ILE A 196 -9.37 5.87 -32.21
N ILE A 197 -9.47 5.82 -30.88
CA ILE A 197 -10.46 4.99 -30.18
C ILE A 197 -11.88 5.51 -30.45
N GLN A 198 -12.08 6.82 -30.43
CA GLN A 198 -13.38 7.42 -30.69
C GLN A 198 -13.84 7.18 -32.13
N ASP A 199 -12.95 7.32 -33.11
CA ASP A 199 -13.24 7.04 -34.51
C ASP A 199 -13.61 5.58 -34.73
N PHE A 200 -12.90 4.64 -34.09
CA PHE A 200 -13.25 3.22 -34.14
C PHE A 200 -14.63 2.94 -33.51
N LEU A 201 -14.93 3.51 -32.34
CA LEU A 201 -16.23 3.34 -31.66
C LEU A 201 -17.40 4.07 -32.35
N LYS A 202 -17.14 4.97 -33.31
CA LYS A 202 -18.18 5.67 -34.09
C LYS A 202 -18.35 5.09 -35.50
N LYS A 203 -17.24 4.87 -36.21
CA LYS A 203 -17.21 4.51 -37.65
C LYS A 203 -17.04 3.01 -37.89
N GLY A 204 -16.62 2.25 -36.87
CA GLY A 204 -16.26 0.83 -37.03
C GLY A 204 -15.03 0.60 -37.90
N SER A 205 -14.76 -0.66 -38.18
CA SER A 205 -13.69 -1.08 -39.10
C SER A 205 -14.06 -0.95 -40.59
N GLY A 206 -15.37 -0.85 -40.90
CA GLY A 206 -15.88 -0.67 -42.26
C GLY A 206 -16.11 0.79 -42.69
N GLY A 207 -16.21 1.73 -41.74
CA GLY A 207 -16.60 3.12 -42.00
C GLY A 207 -18.11 3.36 -42.02
N ASP A 208 -18.89 2.29 -41.91
CA ASP A 208 -20.36 2.20 -41.96
C ASP A 208 -21.04 2.27 -40.58
N GLY A 209 -20.26 2.42 -39.51
CA GLY A 209 -20.72 2.44 -38.12
C GLY A 209 -20.08 1.34 -37.28
N PHE A 210 -20.01 1.53 -35.97
CA PHE A 210 -19.50 0.51 -35.07
C PHE A 210 -20.60 -0.49 -34.69
N HIS A 211 -20.43 -1.75 -35.08
CA HIS A 211 -21.38 -2.84 -34.86
C HIS A 211 -20.88 -3.86 -33.81
N GLY A 212 -19.77 -3.58 -33.13
CA GLY A 212 -19.23 -4.44 -32.07
C GLY A 212 -19.82 -4.18 -30.69
N ASP A 213 -19.40 -4.96 -29.69
CA ASP A 213 -19.75 -4.71 -28.28
C ASP A 213 -18.84 -3.60 -27.71
N VAL A 214 -19.45 -2.43 -27.46
CA VAL A 214 -18.78 -1.22 -26.92
C VAL A 214 -18.18 -1.49 -25.54
N TYR A 215 -18.96 -2.07 -24.62
CA TYR A 215 -18.50 -2.44 -23.28
C TYR A 215 -17.32 -3.40 -23.37
N LEU A 216 -17.40 -4.43 -24.21
CA LEU A 216 -16.35 -5.43 -24.29
C LEU A 216 -15.05 -4.89 -24.92
N THR A 217 -15.16 -4.07 -25.97
CA THR A 217 -14.01 -3.36 -26.55
C THR A 217 -13.32 -2.50 -25.50
N ILE A 218 -14.07 -1.70 -24.73
CA ILE A 218 -13.51 -0.81 -23.70
C ILE A 218 -12.94 -1.61 -22.50
N LYS A 219 -13.60 -2.70 -22.09
CA LYS A 219 -13.13 -3.63 -21.05
C LYS A 219 -11.76 -4.21 -21.44
N LEU A 220 -11.63 -4.71 -22.67
CA LEU A 220 -10.38 -5.31 -23.16
C LEU A 220 -9.30 -4.28 -23.47
N LEU A 221 -9.63 -3.03 -23.82
CA LEU A 221 -8.66 -1.92 -23.88
C LEU A 221 -8.12 -1.53 -22.49
N LEU A 222 -8.77 -1.93 -21.40
CA LEU A 222 -8.48 -1.50 -20.04
C LEU A 222 -8.12 -2.66 -19.07
N PRO A 223 -7.26 -3.63 -19.44
CA PRO A 223 -7.00 -4.82 -18.62
C PRO A 223 -6.19 -4.50 -17.36
N GLY A 224 -5.48 -3.38 -17.35
CA GLY A 224 -4.79 -2.80 -16.18
C GLY A 224 -5.72 -2.07 -15.20
N VAL A 225 -6.97 -1.84 -15.58
CA VAL A 225 -7.96 -1.04 -14.83
C VAL A 225 -9.07 -1.96 -14.31
N ILE A 226 -9.56 -2.86 -15.16
CA ILE A 226 -10.51 -3.94 -14.87
C ILE A 226 -9.70 -5.24 -14.70
N LYS A 227 -9.03 -5.37 -13.54
CA LYS A 227 -8.10 -6.49 -13.30
C LYS A 227 -8.82 -7.77 -12.89
N ILE A 228 -8.71 -8.80 -13.74
CA ILE A 228 -9.09 -10.18 -13.46
C ILE A 228 -7.83 -10.93 -12.99
N VAL A 229 -7.85 -11.72 -11.92
CA VAL A 229 -6.63 -12.41 -11.43
C VAL A 229 -6.49 -13.78 -12.08
N TYR A 230 -5.44 -13.99 -12.88
CA TYR A 230 -5.19 -15.27 -13.58
C TYR A 230 -4.21 -16.21 -12.86
N ASN A 231 -3.59 -15.77 -11.75
CA ASN A 231 -2.56 -16.53 -11.00
C ASN A 231 -1.33 -16.95 -11.83
N LEU A 232 -0.97 -16.15 -12.85
CA LEU A 232 0.16 -16.36 -13.74
C LEU A 232 1.14 -15.18 -13.71
N ASN A 233 2.41 -15.47 -13.46
CA ASN A 233 3.54 -14.55 -13.64
C ASN A 233 4.40 -14.94 -14.86
N ASP A 234 5.39 -14.11 -15.22
CA ASP A 234 6.18 -14.32 -16.46
C ASP A 234 6.89 -15.68 -16.50
N LYS A 235 7.40 -16.16 -15.36
CA LYS A 235 8.05 -17.47 -15.26
C LYS A 235 7.06 -18.63 -15.39
N GLN A 236 5.85 -18.48 -14.84
CA GLN A 236 4.78 -19.47 -15.02
C GLN A 236 4.31 -19.51 -16.47
N ILE A 237 4.10 -18.35 -17.11
CA ILE A 237 3.73 -18.25 -18.53
C ILE A 237 4.79 -18.96 -19.38
N VAL A 238 6.08 -18.63 -19.22
CA VAL A 238 7.18 -19.30 -19.92
C VAL A 238 7.20 -20.81 -19.67
N LYS A 239 7.06 -21.27 -18.42
CA LYS A 239 7.04 -22.71 -18.07
C LYS A 239 5.85 -23.47 -18.67
N LEU A 240 4.67 -22.86 -18.77
CA LEU A 240 3.51 -23.50 -19.39
C LEU A 240 3.66 -23.54 -20.92
N PHE A 241 4.19 -22.46 -21.52
CA PHE A 241 4.37 -22.40 -22.97
C PHE A 241 5.56 -23.22 -23.49
N SER A 242 6.65 -23.38 -22.73
CA SER A 242 7.75 -24.28 -23.12
C SER A 242 7.26 -25.73 -23.27
N ARG A 243 6.35 -26.17 -22.39
CA ARG A 243 5.65 -27.47 -22.50
C ARG A 243 4.68 -27.54 -23.69
N ILE A 244 3.94 -26.47 -23.97
CA ILE A 244 2.99 -26.42 -25.11
C ILE A 244 3.73 -26.43 -26.45
N PHE A 245 4.85 -25.72 -26.56
CA PHE A 245 5.66 -25.61 -27.78
C PHE A 245 6.72 -26.73 -27.90
N ASN A 246 6.95 -27.50 -26.84
CA ASN A 246 7.99 -28.52 -26.73
C ASN A 246 9.40 -27.96 -27.04
N CYS A 247 9.79 -26.89 -26.34
CA CYS A 247 11.08 -26.20 -26.48
C CYS A 247 11.78 -25.97 -25.13
N SER A 248 13.05 -25.54 -25.14
CA SER A 248 13.79 -25.26 -23.91
C SER A 248 13.16 -24.10 -23.12
N GLN A 249 12.93 -24.32 -21.82
CA GLN A 249 12.47 -23.27 -20.93
C GLN A 249 13.58 -22.24 -20.67
N GLU A 250 14.84 -22.68 -20.69
CA GLU A 250 16.05 -21.88 -20.42
C GLU A 250 16.27 -20.84 -21.53
N GLU A 251 16.02 -21.21 -22.79
CA GLU A 251 16.08 -20.29 -23.94
C GLU A 251 14.99 -19.22 -23.84
N MET A 252 13.75 -19.60 -23.51
CA MET A 252 12.66 -18.65 -23.30
C MET A 252 12.91 -17.73 -22.10
N VAL A 253 13.52 -18.24 -21.02
CA VAL A 253 13.91 -17.41 -19.86
C VAL A 253 15.05 -16.43 -20.22
N ARG A 254 15.95 -16.81 -21.13
CA ARG A 254 17.01 -15.92 -21.65
C ARG A 254 16.42 -14.80 -22.52
N ASP A 255 15.47 -15.11 -23.39
CA ASP A 255 14.78 -14.08 -24.19
C ASP A 255 13.92 -13.14 -23.33
N LEU A 256 13.29 -13.66 -22.28
CA LEU A 256 12.52 -12.88 -21.31
C LEU A 256 13.36 -11.79 -20.58
N GLU A 257 14.69 -11.86 -20.61
CA GLU A 257 15.57 -10.77 -20.13
C GLU A 257 15.30 -9.43 -20.86
N GLN A 258 14.78 -9.48 -22.10
CA GLN A 258 14.32 -8.30 -22.86
C GLN A 258 13.04 -7.64 -22.28
N GLY A 259 12.39 -8.25 -21.29
CA GLY A 259 11.30 -7.63 -20.52
C GLY A 259 9.92 -7.61 -21.19
N ASP A 260 9.69 -8.43 -22.22
CA ASP A 260 8.36 -8.65 -22.81
C ASP A 260 8.03 -10.13 -23.04
N VAL A 261 7.40 -10.75 -22.04
CA VAL A 261 6.89 -12.14 -22.17
C VAL A 261 5.92 -12.31 -23.34
N SER A 262 5.19 -11.27 -23.76
CA SER A 262 4.29 -11.38 -24.93
C SER A 262 5.03 -11.44 -26.26
N GLU A 263 6.25 -10.90 -26.31
CA GLU A 263 7.14 -11.03 -27.47
C GLU A 263 7.84 -12.39 -27.46
N THR A 264 8.39 -12.80 -26.30
CA THR A 264 8.97 -14.14 -26.11
C THR A 264 8.00 -15.24 -26.51
N ILE A 265 6.75 -15.21 -26.03
CA ILE A 265 5.76 -16.21 -26.43
C ILE A 265 5.48 -16.17 -27.94
N ARG A 266 5.47 -14.98 -28.58
CA ARG A 266 5.28 -14.89 -30.04
C ARG A 266 6.42 -15.54 -30.81
N LEU A 267 7.66 -15.21 -30.48
CA LEU A 267 8.86 -15.70 -31.19
C LEU A 267 8.97 -17.22 -31.13
N PHE A 268 8.80 -17.81 -29.94
CA PHE A 268 8.85 -19.27 -29.77
C PHE A 268 7.61 -19.99 -30.33
N PHE A 269 6.44 -19.34 -30.39
CA PHE A 269 5.25 -19.88 -31.06
C PHE A 269 5.42 -19.94 -32.58
N GLU A 270 5.97 -18.90 -33.19
CA GLU A 270 6.26 -18.86 -34.64
C GLU A 270 7.31 -19.91 -35.06
N GLN A 271 8.15 -20.36 -34.14
CA GLN A 271 9.13 -21.44 -34.33
C GLN A 271 8.60 -22.85 -33.99
N SER A 272 7.43 -22.96 -33.34
CA SER A 272 6.94 -24.24 -32.83
C SER A 272 6.38 -25.15 -33.94
N LYS A 273 7.03 -26.31 -34.14
CA LYS A 273 6.56 -27.36 -35.05
C LYS A 273 5.44 -28.22 -34.45
N SER A 274 5.36 -28.31 -33.12
CA SER A 274 4.39 -29.14 -32.38
C SER A 274 3.03 -28.43 -32.22
N CYS A 275 3.04 -27.11 -32.18
CA CYS A 275 1.83 -26.28 -32.12
C CYS A 275 2.00 -25.07 -33.06
N PRO A 276 1.87 -25.25 -34.39
CA PRO A 276 2.07 -24.18 -35.36
C PRO A 276 0.98 -23.10 -35.26
N PRO A 277 1.29 -21.82 -35.58
CA PRO A 277 0.30 -20.75 -35.61
C PRO A 277 -0.80 -20.97 -36.64
N ALA A 278 -2.02 -20.52 -36.34
CA ALA A 278 -3.13 -20.51 -37.29
C ALA A 278 -2.84 -19.55 -38.46
N ALA A 279 -3.22 -19.94 -39.68
CA ALA A 279 -2.95 -19.15 -40.90
C ALA A 279 -3.75 -17.83 -40.99
N LYS A 280 -4.89 -17.74 -40.30
CA LYS A 280 -5.77 -16.56 -40.27
C LYS A 280 -6.35 -16.38 -38.87
N SER A 281 -6.53 -15.12 -38.47
CA SER A 281 -7.15 -14.73 -37.21
C SER A 281 -8.68 -14.79 -37.35
N PHE A 282 -9.32 -15.70 -36.62
CA PHE A 282 -10.78 -15.90 -36.60
C PHE A 282 -11.40 -15.75 -35.20
N LEU A 283 -10.58 -15.52 -34.16
CA LEU A 283 -11.08 -15.34 -32.80
C LEU A 283 -11.86 -14.03 -32.68
N THR A 284 -13.01 -14.11 -32.01
CA THR A 284 -13.79 -12.95 -31.59
C THR A 284 -13.34 -12.44 -30.22
N ILE A 285 -13.61 -11.17 -29.91
CA ILE A 285 -13.34 -10.60 -28.59
C ILE A 285 -14.20 -11.25 -27.49
N GLN A 286 -15.37 -11.77 -27.84
CA GLN A 286 -16.27 -12.54 -26.97
C GLN A 286 -15.61 -13.86 -26.54
N GLU A 287 -15.12 -14.67 -27.49
CA GLU A 287 -14.38 -15.92 -27.20
C GLU A 287 -13.13 -15.66 -26.35
N VAL A 288 -12.43 -14.54 -26.59
CA VAL A 288 -11.27 -14.13 -25.79
C VAL A 288 -11.67 -13.79 -24.36
N ASP A 289 -12.78 -13.07 -24.14
CA ASP A 289 -13.26 -12.73 -22.80
C ASP A 289 -13.76 -13.96 -22.03
N GLU A 290 -14.47 -14.86 -22.70
CA GLU A 290 -14.88 -16.16 -22.15
C GLU A 290 -13.66 -17.00 -21.73
N PHE A 291 -12.63 -17.07 -22.58
CA PHE A 291 -11.36 -17.70 -22.26
C PHE A 291 -10.67 -17.05 -21.04
N LEU A 292 -10.61 -15.71 -20.96
CA LEU A 292 -10.01 -15.01 -19.82
C LEU A 292 -10.81 -15.28 -18.52
N ILE A 293 -12.15 -15.26 -18.60
CA ILE A 293 -13.03 -15.60 -17.48
C ILE A 293 -12.82 -17.07 -17.04
N GLN A 294 -12.69 -18.01 -17.98
CA GLN A 294 -12.38 -19.40 -17.68
C GLN A 294 -11.01 -19.53 -16.99
N LEU A 295 -9.96 -18.95 -17.57
CA LEU A 295 -8.60 -18.99 -17.05
C LEU A 295 -8.50 -18.42 -15.62
N SER A 296 -9.26 -17.36 -15.32
CA SER A 296 -9.29 -16.72 -13.99
C SER A 296 -9.80 -17.63 -12.86
N LYS A 297 -10.59 -18.65 -13.20
CA LYS A 297 -11.13 -19.63 -12.24
C LYS A 297 -10.13 -20.74 -11.92
N LEU A 298 -9.01 -20.84 -12.65
CA LEU A 298 -8.04 -21.92 -12.55
C LEU A 298 -6.83 -21.54 -11.68
N THR A 299 -6.35 -22.52 -10.92
CA THR A 299 -5.19 -22.37 -10.01
C THR A 299 -4.18 -23.50 -10.08
N LYS A 300 -4.45 -24.57 -10.86
CA LYS A 300 -3.48 -25.65 -11.09
C LYS A 300 -2.78 -25.44 -12.43
N GLU A 301 -1.50 -25.77 -12.48
CA GLU A 301 -0.68 -25.60 -13.70
C GLU A 301 -1.24 -26.41 -14.88
N ASP A 302 -1.67 -27.65 -14.67
CA ASP A 302 -2.12 -28.53 -15.76
C ASP A 302 -3.46 -28.07 -16.36
N ASP A 303 -4.43 -27.70 -15.51
CA ASP A 303 -5.71 -27.12 -15.94
C ASP A 303 -5.47 -25.83 -16.76
N GLN A 304 -4.57 -24.96 -16.28
CA GLN A 304 -4.16 -23.74 -16.97
C GLN A 304 -3.46 -24.04 -18.30
N GLN A 305 -2.58 -25.04 -18.34
CA GLN A 305 -1.87 -25.48 -19.54
C GLN A 305 -2.85 -25.95 -20.63
N SER A 306 -3.85 -26.75 -20.26
CA SER A 306 -4.85 -27.26 -21.22
C SER A 306 -5.70 -26.13 -21.82
N VAL A 307 -6.14 -25.15 -21.01
CA VAL A 307 -6.93 -24.02 -21.49
C VAL A 307 -6.09 -23.05 -22.33
N LEU A 308 -4.82 -22.81 -21.97
CA LEU A 308 -3.86 -22.07 -22.79
C LEU A 308 -3.59 -22.78 -24.13
N GLN A 309 -3.36 -24.10 -24.12
CA GLN A 309 -3.12 -24.87 -25.34
C GLN A 309 -4.34 -24.83 -26.29
N HIS A 310 -5.56 -24.87 -25.74
CA HIS A 310 -6.78 -24.81 -26.54
C HIS A 310 -6.92 -23.48 -27.31
N ILE A 311 -6.72 -22.33 -26.65
CA ILE A 311 -6.79 -21.03 -27.32
C ILE A 311 -5.62 -20.84 -28.31
N THR A 312 -4.42 -21.29 -27.96
CA THR A 312 -3.21 -21.14 -28.78
C THR A 312 -3.35 -21.80 -30.16
N ARG A 313 -3.99 -22.98 -30.26
CA ARG A 313 -4.25 -23.64 -31.54
C ARG A 313 -5.14 -22.85 -32.51
N ARG A 314 -5.86 -21.82 -32.02
CA ARG A 314 -6.71 -20.93 -32.82
C ARG A 314 -6.08 -19.55 -33.08
N CYS A 315 -4.85 -19.32 -32.62
CA CYS A 315 -4.18 -18.02 -32.68
C CYS A 315 -3.18 -17.93 -33.85
N THR A 316 -3.14 -16.80 -34.54
CA THR A 316 -1.90 -16.33 -35.20
C THR A 316 -0.87 -15.90 -34.13
N GLY A 317 0.42 -15.77 -34.47
CA GLY A 317 1.44 -15.25 -33.55
C GLY A 317 1.06 -13.91 -32.90
N ASN A 318 0.41 -13.05 -33.69
CA ASN A 318 -0.08 -11.74 -33.26
C ASN A 318 -1.35 -11.80 -32.39
N ASP A 319 -2.21 -12.82 -32.55
CA ASP A 319 -3.34 -13.05 -31.64
C ASP A 319 -2.82 -13.47 -30.26
N LEU A 320 -1.90 -14.44 -30.22
CA LEU A 320 -1.36 -14.95 -28.96
C LEU A 320 -0.62 -13.85 -28.19
N LYS A 321 0.23 -13.05 -28.85
CA LYS A 321 0.87 -11.86 -28.27
C LYS A 321 -0.14 -10.91 -27.61
N CYS A 322 -1.27 -10.64 -28.27
CA CYS A 322 -2.33 -9.79 -27.73
C CYS A 322 -3.00 -10.43 -26.49
N ILE A 323 -3.29 -11.73 -26.53
CA ILE A 323 -3.88 -12.47 -25.40
C ILE A 323 -2.92 -12.51 -24.20
N ILE A 324 -1.62 -12.73 -24.39
CA ILE A 324 -0.63 -12.67 -23.30
C ILE A 324 -0.57 -11.27 -22.68
N ARG A 325 -0.71 -10.20 -23.48
CA ARG A 325 -0.80 -8.82 -22.97
C ARG A 325 -2.05 -8.56 -22.13
N LEU A 326 -3.21 -9.13 -22.53
CA LEU A 326 -4.44 -9.10 -21.72
C LEU A 326 -4.26 -9.86 -20.39
N ILE A 327 -3.64 -11.04 -20.42
CA ILE A 327 -3.28 -11.82 -19.22
C ILE A 327 -2.33 -11.04 -18.31
N LYS A 328 -1.37 -10.31 -18.89
CA LYS A 328 -0.38 -9.48 -18.19
C LYS A 328 -0.90 -8.14 -17.69
N HIS A 329 -2.16 -7.79 -17.99
CA HIS A 329 -2.79 -6.50 -17.64
C HIS A 329 -2.18 -5.27 -18.32
N ASP A 330 -1.44 -5.44 -19.41
CA ASP A 330 -0.75 -4.35 -20.10
C ASP A 330 -0.67 -4.61 -21.61
N LEU A 331 -1.40 -3.80 -22.38
CA LEU A 331 -1.38 -3.81 -23.86
C LEU A 331 -0.13 -3.14 -24.45
N LYS A 332 0.67 -2.45 -23.63
CA LYS A 332 1.83 -1.62 -24.03
C LYS A 332 1.50 -0.53 -25.06
N MET A 333 0.29 0.01 -24.99
CA MET A 333 -0.19 1.07 -25.89
C MET A 333 -0.08 2.50 -25.30
N ASN A 334 0.42 2.65 -24.06
CA ASN A 334 0.53 3.92 -23.35
C ASN A 334 -0.77 4.75 -23.41
N ALA A 335 -1.90 4.09 -23.16
CA ALA A 335 -3.23 4.69 -22.99
C ALA A 335 -3.90 3.99 -21.80
N GLY A 336 -4.45 4.75 -20.86
CA GLY A 336 -5.11 4.25 -19.65
C GLY A 336 -6.56 4.69 -19.58
N ALA A 337 -7.19 4.47 -18.42
CA ALA A 337 -8.61 4.75 -18.18
C ALA A 337 -9.08 6.11 -18.74
N LYS A 338 -8.31 7.19 -18.52
CA LYS A 338 -8.63 8.52 -19.05
C LYS A 338 -8.81 8.49 -20.57
N HIS A 339 -7.74 8.22 -21.32
CA HIS A 339 -7.74 8.34 -22.79
C HIS A 339 -8.70 7.35 -23.49
N VAL A 340 -9.03 6.22 -22.87
CA VAL A 340 -10.03 5.27 -23.41
C VAL A 340 -11.46 5.71 -23.08
N LEU A 341 -11.71 6.30 -21.91
CA LEU A 341 -13.06 6.73 -21.51
C LEU A 341 -13.41 8.11 -22.09
N ASP A 342 -12.45 9.03 -22.20
CA ASP A 342 -12.63 10.32 -22.91
C ASP A 342 -13.05 10.11 -24.38
N ALA A 343 -12.71 8.95 -24.97
CA ALA A 343 -13.14 8.55 -26.31
C ALA A 343 -14.61 8.09 -26.38
N LEU A 344 -15.16 7.57 -25.28
CA LEU A 344 -16.56 7.14 -25.14
C LEU A 344 -17.49 8.33 -24.88
N ASP A 345 -17.18 9.16 -23.88
CA ASP A 345 -17.91 10.39 -23.53
C ASP A 345 -16.98 11.33 -22.73
N PRO A 346 -17.04 12.66 -22.90
CA PRO A 346 -16.17 13.61 -22.18
C PRO A 346 -16.20 13.49 -20.64
N ASN A 347 -17.33 13.03 -20.07
CA ASN A 347 -17.51 12.84 -18.63
C ASN A 347 -17.34 11.37 -18.20
N ALA A 348 -17.14 10.41 -19.10
CA ALA A 348 -17.04 8.99 -18.74
C ALA A 348 -15.86 8.71 -17.79
N TYR A 349 -14.74 9.42 -17.92
CA TYR A 349 -13.63 9.27 -16.97
C TYR A 349 -14.00 9.76 -15.57
N GLU A 350 -14.59 10.95 -15.44
CA GLU A 350 -15.01 11.50 -14.13
C GLU A 350 -16.11 10.65 -13.49
N ALA A 351 -17.12 10.21 -14.26
CA ALA A 351 -18.15 9.29 -13.81
C ALA A 351 -17.55 7.94 -13.34
N PHE A 352 -16.58 7.38 -14.05
CA PHE A 352 -15.90 6.14 -13.66
C PHE A 352 -15.00 6.29 -12.42
N LYS A 353 -14.54 7.51 -12.10
CA LYS A 353 -13.86 7.78 -10.82
C LYS A 353 -14.86 7.93 -9.68
N ALA A 354 -16.01 8.56 -9.91
CA ALA A 354 -17.08 8.68 -8.91
C ALA A 354 -17.74 7.32 -8.59
N SER A 355 -17.94 6.47 -9.60
CA SER A 355 -18.43 5.10 -9.45
C SER A 355 -17.58 4.16 -10.30
N ARG A 356 -16.76 3.32 -9.65
CA ARG A 356 -15.82 2.36 -10.28
C ARG A 356 -16.50 1.16 -10.98
N ASN A 357 -17.58 1.40 -11.72
CA ASN A 357 -18.30 0.39 -12.49
C ASN A 357 -18.29 0.78 -13.98
N LEU A 358 -17.48 0.07 -14.76
CA LEU A 358 -17.36 0.33 -16.20
C LEU A 358 -18.65 -0.01 -16.96
N GLN A 359 -19.37 -1.05 -16.53
CA GLN A 359 -20.59 -1.49 -17.21
C GLN A 359 -21.70 -0.44 -17.03
N ASP A 360 -21.89 0.09 -15.82
CA ASP A 360 -22.83 1.20 -15.55
C ASP A 360 -22.53 2.43 -16.41
N VAL A 361 -21.26 2.87 -16.45
CA VAL A 361 -20.84 4.02 -17.25
C VAL A 361 -21.15 3.81 -18.74
N VAL A 362 -20.83 2.64 -19.30
CA VAL A 362 -21.13 2.33 -20.71
C VAL A 362 -22.65 2.26 -20.96
N GLU A 363 -23.41 1.60 -20.10
CA GLU A 363 -24.88 1.50 -20.25
C GLU A 363 -25.55 2.87 -20.18
N ARG A 364 -25.09 3.77 -19.30
CA ARG A 364 -25.60 5.15 -19.19
C ARG A 364 -25.24 6.01 -20.40
N VAL A 365 -24.02 5.90 -20.93
CA VAL A 365 -23.64 6.60 -22.18
C VAL A 365 -24.48 6.11 -23.36
N LEU A 366 -24.62 4.78 -23.53
CA LEU A 366 -25.44 4.20 -24.61
C LEU A 366 -26.92 4.59 -24.49
N LYS A 367 -27.45 4.70 -23.26
CA LYS A 367 -28.81 5.20 -23.01
C LYS A 367 -28.95 6.67 -23.40
N ASN A 368 -28.03 7.54 -22.99
CA ASN A 368 -28.06 8.96 -23.35
C ASN A 368 -27.98 9.16 -24.88
N GLN A 369 -27.18 8.37 -25.59
CA GLN A 369 -27.10 8.38 -27.05
C GLN A 369 -28.44 7.98 -27.69
N LEU A 370 -29.06 6.87 -27.25
CA LEU A 370 -30.38 6.42 -27.71
C LEU A 370 -31.51 7.42 -27.44
N GLU A 371 -31.40 8.23 -26.39
CA GLU A 371 -32.36 9.28 -26.07
C GLU A 371 -32.13 10.54 -26.92
N ALA A 372 -30.88 10.90 -27.20
CA ALA A 372 -30.53 12.00 -28.10
C ALA A 372 -30.89 11.72 -29.57
N GLU A 373 -30.77 10.46 -30.02
CA GLU A 373 -31.27 9.98 -31.32
C GLU A 373 -32.80 10.20 -31.47
N LYS A 374 -33.56 10.08 -30.38
CA LYS A 374 -35.03 10.25 -30.35
C LYS A 374 -35.49 11.69 -30.18
N ALA A 375 -34.64 12.56 -29.62
CA ALA A 375 -34.95 13.97 -29.36
C ALA A 375 -33.79 14.87 -29.84
N PRO A 376 -33.71 15.15 -31.15
CA PRO A 376 -32.65 15.98 -31.72
C PRO A 376 -32.59 17.36 -31.05
N GLY A 377 -31.47 17.66 -30.41
CA GLY A 377 -31.24 18.90 -29.65
C GLY A 377 -31.01 18.69 -28.15
N LEU A 378 -31.51 17.60 -27.55
CA LEU A 378 -31.33 17.33 -26.12
C LEU A 378 -30.01 16.60 -25.83
N LYS A 379 -28.90 17.35 -25.76
CA LYS A 379 -27.60 16.80 -25.31
C LYS A 379 -27.62 16.49 -23.81
N ARG A 380 -27.98 15.26 -23.45
CA ARG A 380 -27.84 14.74 -22.08
C ARG A 380 -26.38 14.38 -21.78
N THR A 381 -25.67 15.32 -21.17
CA THR A 381 -24.34 15.08 -20.59
C THR A 381 -24.39 13.96 -19.54
N LEU A 382 -23.38 13.08 -19.49
CA LEU A 382 -23.28 12.05 -18.47
C LEU A 382 -23.11 12.68 -17.07
N SER A 383 -23.99 12.31 -16.13
CA SER A 383 -23.90 12.75 -14.74
C SER A 383 -22.71 12.10 -14.00
N VAL A 384 -22.06 12.85 -13.12
CA VAL A 384 -20.98 12.34 -12.26
C VAL A 384 -21.55 12.20 -10.86
N GLN A 385 -21.81 10.97 -10.42
CA GLN A 385 -22.42 10.67 -9.13
C GLN A 385 -21.78 9.41 -8.53
N ALA A 386 -21.59 9.39 -7.21
CA ALA A 386 -21.18 8.19 -6.50
C ALA A 386 -22.34 7.21 -6.39
N SER A 387 -22.09 5.92 -6.64
CA SER A 387 -23.07 4.86 -6.42
C SER A 387 -22.76 4.12 -5.12
N LEU A 388 -23.77 3.92 -4.28
CA LEU A 388 -23.63 3.09 -3.09
C LEU A 388 -23.18 1.66 -3.46
N MET A 389 -22.48 0.98 -2.54
CA MET A 389 -21.80 -0.32 -2.73
C MET A 389 -20.74 -0.40 -3.87
N THR A 390 -20.58 0.63 -4.70
CA THR A 390 -19.56 0.69 -5.76
C THR A 390 -18.44 1.62 -5.33
N PRO A 391 -17.16 1.19 -5.31
CA PRO A 391 -16.08 2.01 -4.79
C PRO A 391 -15.91 3.34 -5.55
N VAL A 392 -15.57 4.39 -4.80
CA VAL A 392 -15.23 5.73 -5.30
C VAL A 392 -13.70 5.84 -5.37
N GLN A 393 -13.12 6.36 -6.46
CA GLN A 393 -11.67 6.46 -6.55
C GLN A 393 -11.13 7.42 -5.47
N PRO A 394 -10.19 7.00 -4.59
CA PRO A 394 -9.92 7.79 -3.39
C PRO A 394 -9.18 9.08 -3.74
N MET A 395 -9.55 10.21 -3.11
CA MET A 395 -8.85 11.49 -3.26
C MET A 395 -7.40 11.37 -2.77
N LEU A 396 -6.44 11.90 -3.52
CA LEU A 396 -5.01 11.67 -3.32
C LEU A 396 -4.28 12.91 -2.81
N ALA A 397 -3.09 12.68 -2.23
CA ALA A 397 -2.19 13.72 -1.77
C ALA A 397 -0.96 13.90 -2.68
N GLU A 398 -0.65 15.14 -3.04
CA GLU A 398 0.61 15.61 -3.64
C GLU A 398 1.71 15.69 -2.56
N ALA A 399 2.99 15.60 -2.93
CA ALA A 399 4.09 15.78 -1.96
C ALA A 399 4.33 17.28 -1.73
N CYS A 400 4.25 17.71 -0.47
CA CYS A 400 4.53 19.08 -0.07
C CYS A 400 5.98 19.21 0.40
N LYS A 401 6.74 20.13 -0.19
CA LYS A 401 8.18 20.31 0.07
C LYS A 401 8.49 21.38 1.13
N SER A 402 7.60 22.35 1.32
CA SER A 402 7.78 23.47 2.24
C SER A 402 6.44 23.97 2.79
N ILE A 403 6.47 24.86 3.78
CA ILE A 403 5.25 25.45 4.38
C ILE A 403 4.63 26.48 3.44
N GLU A 404 5.44 27.26 2.74
CA GLU A 404 5.02 28.30 1.79
C GLU A 404 4.26 27.66 0.62
N TYR A 405 4.71 26.48 0.16
CA TYR A 405 3.97 25.70 -0.84
C TYR A 405 2.60 25.22 -0.32
N ALA A 406 2.49 24.85 0.96
CA ALA A 406 1.23 24.48 1.57
C ALA A 406 0.25 25.66 1.65
N MET A 407 0.74 26.82 2.11
CA MET A 407 -0.03 28.06 2.19
C MET A 407 -0.53 28.50 0.82
N LYS A 408 0.34 28.48 -0.21
CA LYS A 408 -0.03 28.82 -1.59
C LYS A 408 -1.08 27.88 -2.20
N LYS A 409 -1.09 26.61 -1.80
CA LYS A 409 -2.04 25.59 -2.28
C LYS A 409 -3.34 25.52 -1.49
N CYS A 410 -3.37 26.02 -0.26
CA CYS A 410 -4.56 26.07 0.60
C CYS A 410 -4.88 27.52 1.01
N PRO A 411 -5.26 28.40 0.06
CA PRO A 411 -5.45 29.83 0.33
C PRO A 411 -6.64 30.11 1.26
N ASN A 412 -7.55 29.16 1.47
CA ASN A 412 -8.69 29.30 2.39
C ASN A 412 -8.36 28.90 3.84
N GLY A 413 -7.07 28.72 4.15
CA GLY A 413 -6.63 27.98 5.32
C GLY A 413 -6.73 26.47 5.11
N MET A 414 -6.20 25.70 6.05
CA MET A 414 -6.06 24.25 5.90
C MET A 414 -6.39 23.48 7.18
N TYR A 415 -6.88 22.27 6.98
CA TYR A 415 -6.90 21.22 7.98
C TYR A 415 -5.58 20.45 7.93
N ALA A 416 -4.86 20.41 9.04
CA ALA A 416 -3.67 19.60 9.22
C ALA A 416 -4.02 18.36 10.05
N GLU A 417 -3.99 17.19 9.41
CA GLU A 417 -4.32 15.89 10.03
C GLU A 417 -3.08 15.00 10.14
N ILE A 418 -3.00 14.19 11.19
CA ILE A 418 -1.94 13.19 11.33
C ILE A 418 -1.96 12.23 10.15
N LYS A 419 -0.81 12.04 9.50
CA LYS A 419 -0.64 10.99 8.51
C LYS A 419 -0.39 9.65 9.20
N TYR A 420 -1.46 8.89 9.40
CA TYR A 420 -1.39 7.53 9.91
C TYR A 420 -0.69 6.57 8.90
N ASP A 421 0.27 5.77 9.38
CA ASP A 421 0.99 4.74 8.58
C ASP A 421 0.21 3.40 8.62
N GLY A 422 -1.02 3.43 8.11
CA GLY A 422 -1.97 2.32 8.13
C GLY A 422 -2.25 1.71 6.76
N GLU A 423 -3.47 1.20 6.60
CA GLU A 423 -4.03 0.86 5.29
C GLU A 423 -5.33 1.65 5.06
N ARG A 424 -5.38 2.47 4.01
CA ARG A 424 -6.62 3.20 3.66
C ARG A 424 -7.76 2.26 3.31
N VAL A 425 -8.88 2.44 4.01
CA VAL A 425 -10.14 1.72 3.85
C VAL A 425 -11.26 2.71 3.56
N GLN A 426 -11.87 2.55 2.40
CA GLN A 426 -13.15 3.18 2.08
C GLN A 426 -14.27 2.22 2.53
N VAL A 427 -15.09 2.67 3.46
CA VAL A 427 -16.18 1.89 4.07
C VAL A 427 -17.48 2.24 3.36
N HIS A 428 -18.18 1.23 2.86
CA HIS A 428 -19.53 1.37 2.31
C HIS A 428 -20.50 0.59 3.22
N LYS A 429 -21.62 1.20 3.58
CA LYS A 429 -22.73 0.55 4.33
C LYS A 429 -24.07 0.80 3.62
N ASN A 430 -24.91 -0.23 3.51
CA ASN A 430 -26.30 -0.13 3.07
C ASN A 430 -27.17 -1.05 3.93
N GLY A 431 -27.96 -0.48 4.84
CA GLY A 431 -28.59 -1.25 5.92
C GLY A 431 -27.51 -2.01 6.71
N ASP A 432 -27.63 -3.33 6.78
CA ASP A 432 -26.68 -4.22 7.46
C ASP A 432 -25.56 -4.76 6.53
N HIS A 433 -25.54 -4.35 5.26
CA HIS A 433 -24.52 -4.79 4.31
C HIS A 433 -23.31 -3.86 4.34
N PHE A 434 -22.13 -4.43 4.58
CA PHE A 434 -20.86 -3.71 4.63
C PHE A 434 -19.90 -4.18 3.55
N SER A 435 -19.31 -3.23 2.82
CA SER A 435 -18.19 -3.47 1.90
C SER A 435 -17.02 -2.57 2.26
N TYR A 436 -15.81 -3.11 2.20
CA TYR A 436 -14.58 -2.42 2.59
C TYR A 436 -13.60 -2.47 1.42
N PHE A 437 -13.26 -1.31 0.86
CA PHE A 437 -12.37 -1.20 -0.29
C PHE A 437 -11.03 -0.58 0.12
N SER A 438 -9.94 -1.23 -0.27
CA SER A 438 -8.58 -0.70 -0.06
C SER A 438 -8.34 0.52 -0.95
N ARG A 439 -7.22 1.23 -0.73
CA ARG A 439 -6.68 2.23 -1.67
C ARG A 439 -6.65 1.80 -3.15
N SER A 440 -6.49 0.50 -3.41
CA SER A 440 -6.47 -0.08 -4.78
C SER A 440 -7.86 -0.49 -5.31
N LEU A 441 -8.91 -0.15 -4.57
CA LEU A 441 -10.32 -0.52 -4.76
C LEU A 441 -10.61 -2.04 -4.74
N LYS A 442 -9.62 -2.85 -4.32
CA LYS A 442 -9.81 -4.26 -3.99
C LYS A 442 -10.47 -4.43 -2.62
N PRO A 443 -11.32 -5.45 -2.41
CA PRO A 443 -11.83 -5.79 -1.09
C PRO A 443 -10.73 -5.97 -0.05
N VAL A 444 -10.92 -5.40 1.15
CA VAL A 444 -9.99 -5.54 2.28
C VAL A 444 -10.14 -6.94 2.90
N LEU A 445 -9.03 -7.52 3.37
CA LEU A 445 -9.03 -8.86 3.94
C LEU A 445 -9.88 -8.93 5.22
N PRO A 446 -10.82 -9.89 5.36
CA PRO A 446 -11.80 -9.90 6.45
C PRO A 446 -11.23 -9.80 7.87
N HIS A 447 -10.05 -10.38 8.13
CA HIS A 447 -9.40 -10.33 9.46
C HIS A 447 -9.03 -8.92 9.95
N LYS A 448 -9.01 -7.93 9.05
CA LYS A 448 -8.78 -6.51 9.35
C LYS A 448 -10.07 -5.73 9.61
N VAL A 449 -11.19 -6.11 8.97
CA VAL A 449 -12.39 -5.26 8.90
C VAL A 449 -13.69 -5.90 9.40
N ALA A 450 -13.76 -7.23 9.55
CA ALA A 450 -15.01 -7.94 9.86
C ALA A 450 -15.67 -7.53 11.18
N HIS A 451 -14.88 -7.01 12.14
CA HIS A 451 -15.39 -6.53 13.43
C HIS A 451 -16.11 -5.18 13.33
N PHE A 452 -15.80 -4.34 12.33
CA PHE A 452 -16.37 -2.99 12.25
C PHE A 452 -17.88 -2.99 11.94
N LYS A 453 -18.43 -4.07 11.37
CA LYS A 453 -19.88 -4.23 11.21
C LYS A 453 -20.65 -4.12 12.53
N ASP A 454 -20.02 -4.47 13.65
CA ASP A 454 -20.63 -4.46 14.98
C ASP A 454 -20.52 -3.07 15.64
N PHE A 455 -19.53 -2.26 15.23
CA PHE A 455 -19.22 -0.94 15.81
C PHE A 455 -19.72 0.24 14.99
N ILE A 456 -19.73 0.16 13.65
CA ILE A 456 -20.18 1.27 12.78
C ILE A 456 -21.65 1.67 13.06
N PRO A 457 -22.60 0.73 13.27
CA PRO A 457 -23.98 1.10 13.65
C PRO A 457 -24.08 1.83 14.99
N GLN A 458 -23.16 1.56 15.92
CA GLN A 458 -23.09 2.25 17.21
C GLN A 458 -22.44 3.65 17.06
N ALA A 459 -21.43 3.76 16.20
CA ALA A 459 -20.74 5.01 15.91
C ALA A 459 -21.58 5.97 15.06
N PHE A 460 -22.51 5.48 14.24
CA PHE A 460 -23.39 6.30 13.41
C PHE A 460 -24.88 5.96 13.63
N PRO A 461 -25.47 6.37 14.76
CA PRO A 461 -26.91 6.21 15.01
C PRO A 461 -27.74 6.83 13.88
N GLY A 462 -28.67 6.07 13.30
CA GLY A 462 -29.52 6.54 12.19
C GLY A 462 -28.85 6.59 10.81
N GLY A 463 -27.57 6.24 10.67
CA GLY A 463 -26.88 6.13 9.38
C GLY A 463 -27.26 4.84 8.65
N GLN A 464 -28.28 4.87 7.79
CA GLN A 464 -28.75 3.72 7.03
C GLN A 464 -27.82 3.38 5.87
N SER A 465 -27.49 4.37 5.03
CA SER A 465 -26.53 4.26 3.93
C SER A 465 -25.37 5.25 4.10
N MET A 466 -24.14 4.84 3.80
CA MET A 466 -22.98 5.75 3.87
C MET A 466 -21.77 5.26 3.08
N ILE A 467 -20.90 6.21 2.73
CA ILE A 467 -19.54 5.99 2.23
C ILE A 467 -18.58 6.85 3.07
N LEU A 468 -17.69 6.20 3.83
CA LEU A 468 -16.68 6.85 4.67
C LEU A 468 -15.28 6.61 4.10
N ASP A 469 -14.37 7.57 4.27
CA ASP A 469 -12.95 7.44 3.95
C ASP A 469 -12.14 7.43 5.26
N SER A 470 -11.26 6.44 5.41
CA SER A 470 -10.61 6.14 6.68
C SER A 470 -9.27 5.44 6.51
N GLU A 471 -8.44 5.47 7.56
CA GLU A 471 -7.25 4.63 7.65
C GLU A 471 -7.47 3.55 8.74
N VAL A 472 -7.20 2.29 8.41
CA VAL A 472 -7.23 1.20 9.40
C VAL A 472 -5.83 0.99 9.99
N LEU A 473 -5.76 0.88 11.31
CA LEU A 473 -4.53 0.67 12.08
C LEU A 473 -4.75 -0.39 13.17
N LEU A 474 -3.64 -0.89 13.73
CA LEU A 474 -3.65 -1.69 14.94
C LEU A 474 -3.28 -0.76 16.11
N ILE A 475 -4.11 -0.67 17.15
CA ILE A 475 -3.88 0.12 18.37
C ILE A 475 -3.62 -0.83 19.53
N ASP A 476 -2.63 -0.51 20.37
CA ASP A 476 -2.46 -1.14 21.67
C ASP A 476 -3.51 -0.62 22.66
N ASN A 477 -4.37 -1.51 23.19
CA ASN A 477 -5.45 -1.13 24.10
C ASN A 477 -4.95 -0.55 25.43
N LYS A 478 -3.72 -0.88 25.85
CA LYS A 478 -3.16 -0.44 27.14
C LYS A 478 -2.64 0.98 27.09
N THR A 479 -2.04 1.37 25.96
CA THR A 479 -1.45 2.70 25.77
C THR A 479 -2.29 3.65 24.91
N GLY A 480 -3.29 3.13 24.19
CA GLY A 480 -4.08 3.88 23.20
C GLY A 480 -3.30 4.28 21.96
N LYS A 481 -2.03 3.87 21.82
CA LYS A 481 -1.14 4.30 20.74
C LYS A 481 -1.26 3.41 19.50
N PRO A 482 -1.18 3.97 18.28
CA PRO A 482 -1.09 3.20 17.06
C PRO A 482 0.24 2.43 17.00
N LEU A 483 0.19 1.19 16.52
CA LEU A 483 1.35 0.34 16.30
C LEU A 483 1.92 0.57 14.88
N PRO A 484 3.23 0.33 14.65
CA PRO A 484 3.87 0.59 13.36
C PRO A 484 3.28 -0.17 12.17
N PHE A 485 3.58 0.30 10.95
CA PHE A 485 3.11 -0.29 9.71
C PHE A 485 3.47 -1.78 9.55
N GLY A 486 2.60 -2.52 8.86
CA GLY A 486 2.73 -3.95 8.63
C GLY A 486 2.36 -4.84 9.82
N THR A 487 2.05 -4.28 11.01
CA THR A 487 1.50 -5.03 12.16
C THR A 487 0.11 -5.62 11.89
N LEU A 488 -0.64 -5.05 10.95
CA LEU A 488 -1.94 -5.52 10.45
C LEU A 488 -1.92 -6.90 9.76
N GLY A 489 -0.75 -7.48 9.48
CA GLY A 489 -0.66 -8.84 8.92
C GLY A 489 -1.08 -9.90 9.94
N VAL A 490 -1.82 -10.93 9.50
CA VAL A 490 -2.43 -11.98 10.37
C VAL A 490 -1.51 -12.47 11.49
N HIS A 491 -0.29 -12.88 11.13
CA HIS A 491 0.69 -13.42 12.09
C HIS A 491 1.26 -12.37 13.04
N LYS A 492 1.36 -11.11 12.61
CA LYS A 492 1.83 -9.99 13.45
C LYS A 492 0.73 -9.54 14.40
N LYS A 493 -0.52 -9.40 13.94
CA LYS A 493 -1.69 -9.15 14.82
C LYS A 493 -1.79 -10.19 15.94
N ALA A 494 -1.57 -11.47 15.62
CA ALA A 494 -1.60 -12.55 16.63
C ALA A 494 -0.47 -12.48 17.68
N ALA A 495 0.61 -11.72 17.44
CA ALA A 495 1.68 -11.50 18.40
C ALA A 495 1.35 -10.40 19.44
N PHE A 496 0.39 -9.52 19.14
CA PHE A 496 -0.05 -8.46 20.03
C PHE A 496 -1.39 -8.84 20.67
N GLN A 497 -1.34 -9.54 21.82
CA GLN A 497 -2.54 -10.03 22.51
C GLN A 497 -3.49 -8.91 22.94
N ASP A 498 -2.95 -7.75 23.33
CA ASP A 498 -3.71 -6.59 23.82
C ASP A 498 -4.01 -5.54 22.73
N ALA A 499 -3.91 -5.89 21.44
CA ALA A 499 -4.09 -4.92 20.36
C ALA A 499 -5.38 -5.12 19.54
N ASN A 500 -6.09 -4.04 19.29
CA ASN A 500 -7.32 -4.02 18.48
C ASN A 500 -7.11 -3.34 17.14
N VAL A 501 -7.88 -3.78 16.14
CA VAL A 501 -7.97 -3.04 14.88
C VAL A 501 -8.93 -1.87 15.09
N CYS A 502 -8.47 -0.67 14.75
CA CYS A 502 -9.18 0.60 14.90
C CYS A 502 -9.21 1.33 13.54
N LEU A 503 -10.27 2.10 13.32
CA LEU A 503 -10.55 2.82 12.09
C LEU A 503 -10.60 4.31 12.39
N PHE A 504 -9.69 5.07 11.77
CA PHE A 504 -9.63 6.53 11.89
C PHE A 504 -10.38 7.16 10.71
N VAL A 505 -11.60 7.64 10.96
CA VAL A 505 -12.46 8.29 9.95
C VAL A 505 -11.98 9.71 9.69
N PHE A 506 -11.72 10.05 8.44
CA PHE A 506 -11.22 11.37 8.04
C PHE A 506 -12.04 12.10 6.98
N ASP A 507 -12.98 11.43 6.30
CA ASP A 507 -13.93 12.08 5.38
C ASP A 507 -15.25 11.28 5.25
N CYS A 508 -16.33 11.96 4.85
CA CYS A 508 -17.63 11.37 4.55
C CYS A 508 -18.06 11.77 3.14
N ILE A 509 -18.18 10.79 2.25
CA ILE A 509 -18.39 10.97 0.81
C ILE A 509 -19.90 10.94 0.47
N TYR A 510 -20.68 10.21 1.26
CA TYR A 510 -22.10 9.94 1.03
C TYR A 510 -22.76 9.52 2.35
N PHE A 511 -24.00 9.95 2.60
CA PHE A 511 -24.77 9.58 3.79
C PHE A 511 -26.28 9.69 3.52
N ASN A 512 -27.06 8.70 3.96
CA ASN A 512 -28.53 8.60 3.81
C ASN A 512 -29.03 9.11 2.46
N ASP A 513 -28.55 8.43 1.42
CA ASP A 513 -28.84 8.62 -0.01
C ASP A 513 -28.41 9.97 -0.64
N ILE A 514 -27.73 10.83 0.12
CA ILE A 514 -27.19 12.12 -0.32
C ILE A 514 -25.67 12.00 -0.53
N SER A 515 -25.18 12.44 -1.70
CA SER A 515 -23.74 12.62 -1.91
C SER A 515 -23.27 13.93 -1.28
N LEU A 516 -22.12 13.86 -0.61
CA LEU A 516 -21.46 15.00 0.01
C LEU A 516 -20.23 15.47 -0.79
N MET A 517 -19.89 14.84 -1.92
CA MET A 517 -18.65 15.10 -2.66
C MET A 517 -18.49 16.57 -3.09
N ASP A 518 -19.58 17.18 -3.54
CA ASP A 518 -19.59 18.57 -4.01
C ASP A 518 -19.65 19.60 -2.87
N ARG A 519 -19.76 19.16 -1.61
CA ARG A 519 -19.72 20.05 -0.44
C ARG A 519 -18.27 20.31 0.00
N PRO A 520 -17.95 21.53 0.46
CA PRO A 520 -16.67 21.87 1.09
C PRO A 520 -16.25 20.91 2.22
N LEU A 521 -14.95 20.68 2.39
CA LEU A 521 -14.42 19.81 3.45
C LEU A 521 -14.85 20.27 4.85
N CYS A 522 -14.92 21.57 5.11
CA CYS A 522 -15.43 22.09 6.39
C CYS A 522 -16.87 21.64 6.69
N GLU A 523 -17.75 21.59 5.69
CA GLU A 523 -19.11 21.05 5.83
C GLU A 523 -19.10 19.53 6.02
N ARG A 524 -18.32 18.78 5.22
CA ARG A 524 -18.24 17.31 5.34
C ARG A 524 -17.67 16.89 6.70
N ARG A 525 -16.72 17.66 7.24
CA ARG A 525 -16.13 17.40 8.55
C ARG A 525 -17.05 17.82 9.70
N LYS A 526 -17.76 18.93 9.58
CA LYS A 526 -18.84 19.28 10.52
C LYS A 526 -19.92 18.17 10.53
N PHE A 527 -20.34 17.71 9.35
CA PHE A 527 -21.29 16.62 9.22
C PHE A 527 -20.80 15.33 9.92
N LEU A 528 -19.52 14.97 9.78
CA LEU A 528 -18.92 13.87 10.53
C LEU A 528 -19.05 14.06 12.05
N HIS A 529 -18.68 15.23 12.59
CA HIS A 529 -18.79 15.49 14.03
C HIS A 529 -20.23 15.52 14.53
N ASP A 530 -21.18 16.00 13.72
CA ASP A 530 -22.60 16.07 14.10
C ASP A 530 -23.30 14.69 14.04
N ASN A 531 -22.75 13.70 13.32
CA ASN A 531 -23.40 12.39 13.06
C ASN A 531 -22.60 11.16 13.52
N MET A 532 -21.36 11.32 13.99
CA MET A 532 -20.50 10.23 14.47
C MET A 532 -20.18 10.36 15.96
N VAL A 533 -20.35 9.27 16.69
CA VAL A 533 -19.90 9.08 18.07
C VAL A 533 -18.63 8.23 18.05
N GLU A 534 -17.57 8.69 18.72
CA GLU A 534 -16.35 7.90 18.85
C GLU A 534 -16.56 6.66 19.72
N ILE A 535 -15.96 5.55 19.30
CA ILE A 535 -15.87 4.31 20.07
C ILE A 535 -14.39 4.06 20.39
N PRO A 536 -13.96 4.22 21.65
CA PRO A 536 -12.56 4.10 22.04
C PRO A 536 -11.87 2.84 21.51
N ASN A 537 -10.67 3.01 20.94
CA ASN A 537 -9.86 1.95 20.32
C ASN A 537 -10.57 1.15 19.19
N ARG A 538 -11.66 1.68 18.60
CA ARG A 538 -12.43 1.05 17.53
C ARG A 538 -12.72 1.96 16.34
N ILE A 539 -13.39 3.08 16.58
CA ILE A 539 -13.79 4.05 15.55
C ILE A 539 -13.55 5.42 16.14
N LEU A 540 -12.55 6.12 15.60
CA LEU A 540 -12.09 7.42 16.06
C LEU A 540 -12.09 8.40 14.89
N PHE A 541 -12.20 9.70 15.17
CA PHE A 541 -11.89 10.73 14.19
C PHE A 541 -10.37 10.78 13.94
N SER A 542 -9.96 11.24 12.76
CA SER A 542 -8.57 11.68 12.57
C SER A 542 -8.28 12.91 13.46
N GLU A 543 -7.16 12.89 14.18
CA GLU A 543 -6.68 14.05 14.94
C GLU A 543 -6.30 15.17 13.97
N MET A 544 -6.78 16.39 14.24
CA MET A 544 -6.67 17.51 13.32
C MET A 544 -6.47 18.86 14.04
N LYS A 545 -5.84 19.81 13.36
CA LYS A 545 -5.87 21.25 13.68
C LYS A 545 -6.26 22.09 12.48
N HIS A 546 -6.65 23.34 12.77
CA HIS A 546 -7.29 24.29 11.84
C HIS A 546 -6.42 25.50 11.43
N LYS A 547 -5.32 25.78 12.13
CA LYS A 547 -4.54 27.03 11.97
C LYS A 547 -3.18 26.76 11.33
N ALA A 548 -2.77 27.68 10.46
CA ALA A 548 -1.46 27.65 9.79
C ALA A 548 -0.30 27.98 10.75
N SER A 549 -0.50 28.85 11.74
CA SER A 549 0.47 29.12 12.83
C SER A 549 0.95 27.84 13.51
N ASP A 550 0.00 26.93 13.75
CA ASP A 550 0.22 25.67 14.45
C ASP A 550 0.87 24.60 13.56
N LEU A 551 1.07 24.86 12.25
CA LEU A 551 1.56 23.86 11.30
C LEU A 551 3.03 23.52 11.58
N ALA A 552 3.88 24.51 11.85
CA ALA A 552 5.29 24.29 12.22
C ALA A 552 5.38 23.44 13.50
N ASP A 553 4.67 23.84 14.55
CA ASP A 553 4.57 23.09 15.81
C ASP A 553 4.04 21.67 15.62
N MET A 554 3.02 21.49 14.78
CA MET A 554 2.46 20.16 14.50
C MET A 554 3.44 19.29 13.71
N ILE A 555 4.14 19.84 12.71
CA ILE A 555 5.20 19.13 11.98
C ILE A 555 6.30 18.67 12.94
N THR A 556 6.78 19.57 13.82
CA THR A 556 7.75 19.23 14.85
C THR A 556 7.21 18.18 15.82
N ARG A 557 5.96 18.29 16.30
CA ARG A 557 5.34 17.31 17.21
C ARG A 557 5.24 15.93 16.59
N VAL A 558 4.74 15.83 15.36
CA VAL A 558 4.54 14.58 14.63
C VAL A 558 5.87 13.90 14.32
N ILE A 559 6.89 14.68 13.94
CA ILE A 559 8.26 14.15 13.75
C ILE A 559 8.86 13.70 15.09
N ARG A 560 8.68 14.46 16.19
CA ARG A 560 9.12 14.09 17.54
C ARG A 560 8.47 12.80 18.05
N GLU A 561 7.19 12.60 17.73
CA GLU A 561 6.40 11.41 18.08
C GLU A 561 6.71 10.20 17.18
N GLY A 562 7.58 10.33 16.17
CA GLY A 562 7.94 9.26 15.23
C GLY A 562 6.80 8.87 14.27
N LEU A 563 5.85 9.77 14.03
CA LEU A 563 4.71 9.57 13.13
C LEU A 563 5.10 9.89 11.68
N GLU A 564 4.37 9.35 10.70
CA GLU A 564 4.77 9.37 9.28
C GLU A 564 4.80 10.78 8.64
N GLY A 565 4.13 11.75 9.26
CA GLY A 565 3.98 13.12 8.76
C GLY A 565 2.55 13.65 8.88
N LEU A 566 2.18 14.59 8.01
CA LEU A 566 0.85 15.21 7.98
C LEU A 566 0.17 15.07 6.62
N VAL A 567 -1.15 15.13 6.63
CA VAL A 567 -1.98 15.38 5.45
C VAL A 567 -2.63 16.75 5.62
N LEU A 568 -2.37 17.67 4.68
CA LEU A 568 -2.96 19.00 4.68
C LEU A 568 -4.07 19.05 3.62
N LYS A 569 -5.21 19.65 3.97
CA LYS A 569 -6.39 19.73 3.11
C LYS A 569 -6.96 21.14 3.15
N ASP A 570 -7.19 21.78 1.99
CA ASP A 570 -7.85 23.10 1.94
C ASP A 570 -9.26 23.02 2.55
N THR A 571 -9.63 24.00 3.39
CA THR A 571 -10.89 24.00 4.13
C THR A 571 -12.13 24.00 3.23
N LYS A 572 -12.04 24.62 2.05
CA LYS A 572 -13.12 24.71 1.05
C LYS A 572 -13.01 23.64 -0.04
N GLY A 573 -12.06 22.72 0.05
CA GLY A 573 -11.84 21.68 -0.95
C GLY A 573 -12.99 20.66 -1.03
N ASN A 574 -13.57 20.51 -2.22
CA ASN A 574 -14.51 19.43 -2.54
C ASN A 574 -13.82 18.06 -2.52
N TYR A 575 -14.58 16.97 -2.40
CA TYR A 575 -14.02 15.62 -2.54
C TYR A 575 -13.94 15.28 -4.03
N GLU A 576 -12.73 15.25 -4.58
CA GLU A 576 -12.52 15.03 -6.01
C GLU A 576 -11.89 13.66 -6.28
N PRO A 577 -12.70 12.65 -6.71
CA PRO A 577 -12.23 11.28 -6.88
C PRO A 577 -10.99 11.18 -7.76
N GLY A 578 -9.94 10.53 -7.23
CA GLY A 578 -8.67 10.29 -7.91
C GLY A 578 -7.77 11.51 -8.17
N LYS A 579 -8.20 12.75 -7.89
CA LYS A 579 -7.35 13.95 -8.05
C LYS A 579 -6.36 14.09 -6.88
N ARG A 580 -5.27 14.84 -7.09
CA ARG A 580 -4.16 15.01 -6.13
C ARG A 580 -4.16 16.42 -5.51
N HIS A 581 -5.27 16.82 -4.88
CA HIS A 581 -5.42 18.18 -4.34
C HIS A 581 -5.19 18.29 -2.82
N TRP A 582 -5.15 17.16 -2.09
CA TRP A 582 -4.57 17.17 -0.75
C TRP A 582 -3.05 17.26 -0.84
N LEU A 583 -2.41 17.63 0.25
CA LEU A 583 -0.96 17.66 0.41
C LEU A 583 -0.54 16.64 1.46
N LYS A 584 0.66 16.09 1.33
CA LYS A 584 1.31 15.29 2.38
C LYS A 584 2.68 15.89 2.70
N VAL A 585 2.89 16.26 3.96
CA VAL A 585 4.18 16.66 4.50
C VAL A 585 4.81 15.45 5.15
N LYS A 586 6.12 15.28 4.97
CA LYS A 586 6.92 14.24 5.61
C LYS A 586 8.32 14.74 5.89
N LYS A 587 9.02 14.10 6.85
CA LYS A 587 10.44 14.30 7.11
C LYS A 587 11.28 14.23 5.83
N ASP A 588 11.02 13.27 4.93
CA ASP A 588 11.78 13.07 3.69
C ASP A 588 11.51 14.12 2.58
N TYR A 589 10.59 15.07 2.76
CA TYR A 589 10.28 16.11 1.76
C TYR A 589 10.70 17.52 2.17
N LEU A 590 10.88 17.77 3.47
CA LEU A 590 11.22 19.09 3.99
C LEU A 590 12.68 19.45 3.67
N ASN A 591 12.92 20.74 3.45
CA ASN A 591 14.24 21.31 3.14
C ASN A 591 14.94 20.56 2.00
N GLU A 592 14.22 20.38 0.89
CA GLU A 592 14.66 19.64 -0.31
C GLU A 592 15.06 18.17 -0.09
N GLY A 593 14.69 17.59 1.06
CA GLY A 593 15.11 16.25 1.46
C GLY A 593 16.39 16.22 2.30
N ALA A 594 16.94 17.37 2.71
CA ALA A 594 18.07 17.44 3.65
C ALA A 594 17.75 16.80 5.02
N MET A 595 16.48 16.63 5.35
CA MET A 595 16.01 15.93 6.55
C MET A 595 15.75 14.42 6.35
N ALA A 596 15.93 13.90 5.14
CA ALA A 596 15.71 12.48 4.85
C ALA A 596 16.85 11.60 5.41
N ASP A 597 16.53 10.35 5.70
CA ASP A 597 17.53 9.37 6.13
C ASP A 597 18.34 8.90 4.90
N THR A 598 19.64 9.17 4.87
CA THR A 598 20.54 8.86 3.75
C THR A 598 21.68 7.92 4.15
N ALA A 599 22.16 7.12 3.20
CA ALA A 599 23.38 6.33 3.32
C ALA A 599 24.15 6.32 2.00
N ASP A 600 25.46 6.51 2.05
CA ASP A 600 26.34 6.39 0.88
C ASP A 600 26.71 4.92 0.69
N LEU A 601 26.11 4.26 -0.31
CA LEU A 601 26.22 2.81 -0.52
C LEU A 601 26.94 2.48 -1.82
N VAL A 602 27.69 1.39 -1.82
CA VAL A 602 28.42 0.88 -2.99
C VAL A 602 27.49 0.07 -3.87
N VAL A 603 27.58 0.24 -5.19
CA VAL A 603 26.89 -0.61 -6.18
C VAL A 603 27.58 -1.98 -6.21
N LEU A 604 26.87 -3.04 -5.83
CA LEU A 604 27.41 -4.41 -5.80
C LEU A 604 26.96 -5.27 -6.98
N GLY A 605 25.90 -4.89 -7.68
CA GLY A 605 25.38 -5.64 -8.82
C GLY A 605 24.10 -5.04 -9.38
N ALA A 606 23.51 -5.68 -10.40
CA ALA A 606 22.31 -5.19 -11.06
C ALA A 606 21.33 -6.30 -11.47
N PHE A 607 20.08 -5.91 -11.71
CA PHE A 607 19.02 -6.75 -12.28
C PHE A 607 18.47 -6.06 -13.52
N TYR A 608 17.99 -6.88 -14.46
CA TYR A 608 17.25 -6.36 -15.61
C TYR A 608 15.96 -5.65 -15.18
N GLY A 609 15.57 -4.63 -15.95
CA GLY A 609 14.25 -4.04 -15.84
C GLY A 609 13.14 -4.88 -16.48
N GLN A 610 11.95 -4.28 -16.49
CA GLN A 610 10.76 -4.84 -17.13
C GLN A 610 10.10 -3.76 -17.98
N GLY A 611 9.30 -4.14 -18.99
CA GLY A 611 8.60 -3.18 -19.84
C GLY A 611 9.58 -2.36 -20.67
N SER A 612 9.47 -1.02 -20.62
CA SER A 612 10.35 -0.11 -21.36
C SER A 612 11.82 -0.13 -20.90
N LYS A 613 12.10 -0.68 -19.72
CA LYS A 613 13.47 -0.84 -19.18
C LYS A 613 13.96 -2.31 -19.23
N GLY A 614 13.26 -3.17 -19.97
CA GLY A 614 13.73 -4.52 -20.28
C GLY A 614 15.03 -4.50 -21.07
N GLY A 615 15.85 -5.56 -20.97
CA GLY A 615 17.19 -5.62 -21.57
C GLY A 615 18.26 -4.73 -20.91
N MET A 616 17.88 -3.74 -20.10
CA MET A 616 18.80 -2.83 -19.40
C MET A 616 18.93 -3.14 -17.91
N MET A 617 20.13 -2.92 -17.36
CA MET A 617 20.38 -2.85 -15.92
C MET A 617 19.65 -1.63 -15.33
N SER A 618 18.51 -1.84 -14.68
CA SER A 618 17.65 -0.75 -14.16
C SER A 618 17.36 -0.80 -12.67
N ILE A 619 17.76 -1.89 -12.01
CA ILE A 619 17.64 -2.08 -10.57
C ILE A 619 19.02 -2.45 -10.06
N PHE A 620 19.54 -1.72 -9.11
CA PHE A 620 20.89 -1.88 -8.58
C PHE A 620 20.85 -2.45 -7.16
N LEU A 621 21.75 -3.39 -6.88
CA LEU A 621 21.94 -3.98 -5.57
C LEU A 621 22.95 -3.12 -4.80
N MET A 622 22.47 -2.43 -3.77
CA MET A 622 23.28 -1.51 -2.96
C MET A 622 23.74 -2.19 -1.67
N GLY A 623 24.96 -1.92 -1.25
CA GLY A 623 25.52 -2.50 -0.03
C GLY A 623 26.62 -1.69 0.64
N CYS A 624 27.06 -2.19 1.78
CA CYS A 624 28.08 -1.60 2.64
C CYS A 624 29.21 -2.60 2.92
N TYR A 625 30.41 -2.09 3.20
CA TYR A 625 31.50 -2.92 3.69
C TYR A 625 31.32 -3.25 5.18
N ASP A 626 31.61 -4.49 5.59
CA ASP A 626 31.78 -4.87 6.99
C ASP A 626 33.26 -5.10 7.31
N PRO A 627 33.92 -4.17 8.04
CA PRO A 627 35.31 -4.34 8.46
C PRO A 627 35.56 -5.56 9.37
N LYS A 628 34.53 -6.12 10.04
CA LYS A 628 34.70 -7.23 10.98
C LYS A 628 34.75 -8.60 10.30
N SER A 629 33.98 -8.79 9.22
CA SER A 629 33.98 -10.02 8.42
C SER A 629 34.76 -9.91 7.10
N GLU A 630 35.32 -8.73 6.82
CA GLU A 630 36.01 -8.34 5.57
C GLU A 630 35.16 -8.58 4.30
N LYS A 631 33.84 -8.52 4.44
CA LYS A 631 32.87 -8.84 3.39
C LYS A 631 31.90 -7.71 3.11
N TRP A 632 31.35 -7.73 1.91
CA TRP A 632 30.30 -6.83 1.47
C TRP A 632 28.94 -7.36 1.88
N CYS A 633 28.12 -6.51 2.48
CA CYS A 633 26.78 -6.83 2.94
C CYS A 633 25.75 -6.06 2.11
N THR A 634 24.67 -6.74 1.72
CA THR A 634 23.56 -6.13 0.99
C THR A 634 22.67 -5.35 1.94
N VAL A 635 22.25 -4.15 1.52
CA VAL A 635 21.40 -3.23 2.30
C VAL A 635 20.05 -3.03 1.61
N THR A 636 20.02 -2.77 0.30
CA THR A 636 18.75 -2.53 -0.40
C THR A 636 18.85 -2.74 -1.92
N LYS A 637 17.71 -2.74 -2.61
CA LYS A 637 17.61 -2.66 -4.07
C LYS A 637 17.10 -1.28 -4.47
N CYS A 638 17.89 -0.51 -5.20
CA CYS A 638 17.51 0.80 -5.71
C CYS A 638 17.06 0.72 -7.18
N SER A 639 16.08 1.53 -7.58
CA SER A 639 15.57 1.58 -8.97
C SER A 639 15.02 2.95 -9.39
N GLY A 640 14.59 3.78 -8.43
CA GLY A 640 14.26 5.18 -8.66
C GLY A 640 15.44 6.10 -8.35
N GLY A 641 15.49 7.26 -8.98
CA GLY A 641 16.53 8.28 -8.77
C GLY A 641 17.17 8.74 -10.08
N HIS A 642 17.52 7.77 -10.94
CA HIS A 642 18.09 8.05 -12.25
C HIS A 642 17.01 8.40 -13.28
N ASP A 643 17.26 9.43 -14.08
CA ASP A 643 16.54 9.65 -15.34
C ASP A 643 16.99 8.64 -16.42
N ASP A 644 16.30 8.65 -17.57
CA ASP A 644 16.54 7.66 -18.63
C ASP A 644 17.88 7.88 -19.35
N ALA A 645 18.40 9.11 -19.41
CA ALA A 645 19.71 9.44 -19.99
C ALA A 645 20.86 8.91 -19.10
N THR A 646 20.78 9.17 -17.80
CA THR A 646 21.69 8.62 -16.79
C THR A 646 21.64 7.10 -16.82
N LEU A 647 20.44 6.50 -16.93
CA LEU A 647 20.33 5.06 -16.94
C LEU A 647 20.94 4.42 -18.20
N ALA A 648 20.81 5.06 -19.37
CA ALA A 648 21.49 4.63 -20.58
C ALA A 648 23.03 4.71 -20.43
N ARG A 649 23.55 5.82 -19.90
CA ARG A 649 24.98 6.02 -19.59
C ARG A 649 25.55 4.95 -18.64
N LEU A 650 24.77 4.59 -17.61
CA LEU A 650 25.15 3.53 -16.66
C LEU A 650 25.24 2.13 -17.29
N GLN A 651 24.69 1.89 -18.49
CA GLN A 651 24.89 0.60 -19.18
C GLN A 651 26.32 0.43 -19.71
N THR A 652 27.03 1.54 -19.99
CA THR A 652 28.40 1.54 -20.52
C THR A 652 29.47 1.82 -19.48
N GLU A 653 29.16 2.58 -18.43
CA GLU A 653 30.13 2.95 -17.39
C GLU A 653 30.30 1.91 -16.27
N LEU A 654 29.27 1.12 -15.99
CA LEU A 654 29.32 0.11 -14.93
C LEU A 654 29.93 -1.19 -15.47
N ASP A 655 31.19 -1.45 -15.12
CA ASP A 655 31.81 -2.76 -15.34
C ASP A 655 31.09 -3.83 -14.49
N MET A 656 30.46 -4.78 -15.18
CA MET A 656 29.42 -5.67 -14.65
C MET A 656 29.48 -7.03 -15.32
N VAL A 657 29.85 -8.07 -14.57
CA VAL A 657 29.88 -9.46 -15.04
C VAL A 657 28.48 -10.07 -14.95
N LYS A 658 27.96 -10.56 -16.08
CA LYS A 658 26.68 -11.27 -16.11
C LYS A 658 26.80 -12.65 -15.45
N ILE A 659 26.02 -12.86 -14.39
CA ILE A 659 25.94 -14.13 -13.66
C ILE A 659 24.56 -14.79 -13.74
N SER A 660 23.53 -14.10 -14.24
CA SER A 660 22.17 -14.64 -14.45
C SER A 660 21.58 -15.34 -13.21
N LYS A 661 21.83 -14.78 -12.01
CA LYS A 661 21.39 -15.32 -10.71
C LYS A 661 21.97 -16.70 -10.33
N ASP A 662 23.02 -17.14 -10.99
CA ASP A 662 23.70 -18.43 -10.75
C ASP A 662 24.41 -18.45 -9.38
N PRO A 663 24.03 -19.35 -8.45
CA PRO A 663 24.66 -19.48 -7.14
C PRO A 663 26.17 -19.73 -7.19
N SER A 664 26.65 -20.45 -8.20
CA SER A 664 28.06 -20.84 -8.33
C SER A 664 28.98 -19.69 -8.68
N LYS A 665 28.42 -18.61 -9.26
CA LYS A 665 29.12 -17.41 -9.71
C LYS A 665 29.09 -16.26 -8.69
N ILE A 666 28.47 -16.46 -7.52
CA ILE A 666 28.47 -15.47 -6.44
C ILE A 666 29.88 -15.42 -5.80
N PRO A 667 30.57 -14.26 -5.83
CA PRO A 667 31.90 -14.14 -5.26
C PRO A 667 31.92 -14.31 -3.74
N ARG A 668 32.98 -14.93 -3.20
CA ARG A 668 33.16 -15.18 -1.75
C ARG A 668 33.23 -13.90 -0.90
N TRP A 669 33.52 -12.75 -1.51
CA TRP A 669 33.53 -11.44 -0.85
C TRP A 669 32.12 -10.90 -0.55
N LEU A 670 31.07 -11.45 -1.17
CA LEU A 670 29.69 -10.98 -1.03
C LEU A 670 28.89 -11.88 -0.07
N LYS A 671 28.40 -11.30 1.04
CA LYS A 671 27.39 -11.93 1.91
C LYS A 671 26.01 -11.59 1.35
N ILE A 672 25.32 -12.54 0.73
CA ILE A 672 24.02 -12.31 0.08
C ILE A 672 23.08 -13.52 0.22
N ASN A 673 21.78 -13.25 0.42
CA ASN A 673 20.74 -14.26 0.50
C ASN A 673 20.18 -14.60 -0.91
N LYS A 674 19.79 -15.86 -1.13
CA LYS A 674 19.35 -16.43 -2.43
C LYS A 674 18.31 -15.59 -3.17
N ILE A 675 17.39 -14.95 -2.45
CA ILE A 675 16.34 -14.08 -2.99
C ILE A 675 16.85 -12.80 -3.69
N TYR A 676 18.10 -12.40 -3.44
CA TYR A 676 18.72 -11.21 -4.00
C TYR A 676 19.84 -11.48 -5.01
N TYR A 677 20.07 -12.74 -5.40
CA TYR A 677 21.09 -13.06 -6.41
C TYR A 677 20.83 -12.24 -7.69
N PRO A 678 21.79 -11.38 -8.11
CA PRO A 678 21.57 -10.43 -9.19
C PRO A 678 21.79 -11.06 -10.56
N ASP A 679 21.37 -10.36 -11.62
CA ASP A 679 21.68 -10.75 -13.00
C ASP A 679 23.14 -10.43 -13.34
N PHE A 680 23.67 -9.36 -12.75
CA PHE A 680 25.02 -8.84 -12.94
C PHE A 680 25.69 -8.54 -11.60
N ILE A 681 27.01 -8.66 -11.53
CA ILE A 681 27.82 -8.36 -10.34
C ILE A 681 29.06 -7.57 -10.73
N VAL A 682 29.48 -6.62 -9.89
CA VAL A 682 30.74 -5.90 -10.12
C VAL A 682 31.94 -6.86 -9.99
N PRO A 683 32.98 -6.78 -10.86
CA PRO A 683 34.16 -7.62 -10.72
C PRO A 683 34.93 -7.32 -9.42
N ASP A 684 35.10 -6.04 -9.11
CA ASP A 684 35.79 -5.54 -7.90
C ASP A 684 34.94 -4.44 -7.22
N PRO A 685 34.31 -4.73 -6.06
CA PRO A 685 33.51 -3.74 -5.34
C PRO A 685 34.34 -2.58 -4.78
N LYS A 686 35.68 -2.67 -4.74
CA LYS A 686 36.56 -1.55 -4.38
C LYS A 686 36.75 -0.52 -5.51
N LYS A 687 36.30 -0.85 -6.73
CA LYS A 687 36.28 0.07 -7.88
C LYS A 687 34.86 0.48 -8.27
N ALA A 688 33.85 -0.08 -7.62
CA ALA A 688 32.46 0.23 -7.90
C ALA A 688 32.08 1.64 -7.37
N PRO A 689 31.19 2.36 -8.05
CA PRO A 689 30.80 3.70 -7.62
C PRO A 689 29.98 3.68 -6.32
N VAL A 690 30.10 4.78 -5.58
CA VAL A 690 29.32 5.07 -4.38
C VAL A 690 28.14 5.95 -4.77
N TRP A 691 26.92 5.58 -4.37
CA TRP A 691 25.73 6.39 -4.58
C TRP A 691 25.08 6.73 -3.24
N GLU A 692 24.62 7.97 -3.12
CA GLU A 692 23.81 8.42 -2.00
C GLU A 692 22.40 7.88 -2.17
N ILE A 693 22.01 6.97 -1.28
CA ILE A 693 20.69 6.35 -1.27
C ILE A 693 19.87 6.97 -0.14
N THR A 694 18.79 7.64 -0.52
CA THR A 694 17.84 8.27 0.38
C THR A 694 16.59 7.39 0.54
N GLY A 695 16.03 7.34 1.74
CA GLY A 695 14.77 6.65 2.03
C GLY A 695 13.86 7.41 2.99
N ALA A 696 12.69 6.83 3.25
CA ALA A 696 11.74 7.36 4.22
C ALA A 696 12.14 7.02 5.68
N GLU A 697 12.78 5.85 5.88
CA GLU A 697 13.32 5.38 7.16
C GLU A 697 14.30 4.22 6.93
N PHE A 698 15.19 3.98 7.89
CA PHE A 698 15.88 2.71 8.04
C PHE A 698 14.98 1.68 8.76
N SER A 699 14.88 0.48 8.20
CA SER A 699 13.95 -0.57 8.60
C SER A 699 14.69 -1.90 8.83
N LYS A 700 14.06 -2.85 9.55
CA LYS A 700 14.58 -4.22 9.66
C LYS A 700 13.90 -5.18 8.68
N ALA A 701 14.70 -5.80 7.82
CA ALA A 701 14.34 -6.87 6.90
C ALA A 701 15.41 -7.98 6.96
N GLU A 702 15.08 -9.12 7.54
CA GLU A 702 15.94 -10.33 7.65
C GLU A 702 16.47 -10.83 6.29
N ALA A 703 15.79 -10.44 5.22
CA ALA A 703 16.17 -10.64 3.84
C ALA A 703 17.55 -10.05 3.48
N HIS A 704 17.95 -8.92 4.09
CA HIS A 704 19.21 -8.22 3.82
C HIS A 704 20.30 -8.57 4.83
N THR A 705 21.55 -8.60 4.35
CA THR A 705 22.67 -9.22 5.08
C THR A 705 23.50 -8.27 5.94
N ALA A 706 23.25 -6.96 5.83
CA ALA A 706 23.76 -5.89 6.69
C ALA A 706 23.03 -5.88 8.05
N ASP A 707 23.16 -6.98 8.81
CA ASP A 707 22.47 -7.24 10.09
C ASP A 707 20.95 -7.00 10.05
N GLY A 708 20.35 -7.30 8.90
CA GLY A 708 18.94 -7.11 8.63
C GLY A 708 18.53 -5.65 8.44
N ILE A 709 19.44 -4.68 8.33
CA ILE A 709 19.09 -3.27 8.07
C ILE A 709 18.83 -3.08 6.57
N SER A 710 17.76 -2.37 6.25
CA SER A 710 17.38 -1.98 4.89
C SER A 710 16.71 -0.61 4.85
N ILE A 711 16.59 -0.02 3.67
CA ILE A 711 16.05 1.34 3.46
C ILE A 711 14.62 1.23 2.90
N ARG A 712 13.63 1.88 3.53
CA ARG A 712 12.24 1.92 3.04
C ARG A 712 12.10 2.98 1.95
N PHE A 713 11.55 2.58 0.80
CA PHE A 713 11.39 3.40 -0.42
C PHE A 713 12.72 4.04 -0.93
N PRO A 714 13.77 3.23 -1.17
CA PRO A 714 15.09 3.72 -1.54
C PRO A 714 15.08 4.42 -2.90
N ARG A 715 15.83 5.52 -2.99
CA ARG A 715 16.08 6.29 -4.22
C ARG A 715 17.53 6.73 -4.25
N CYS A 716 18.16 6.68 -5.42
CA CYS A 716 19.42 7.38 -5.63
C CYS A 716 19.13 8.89 -5.68
N THR A 717 19.74 9.68 -4.81
CA THR A 717 19.69 11.15 -4.87
C THR A 717 20.89 11.71 -5.61
N ARG A 718 22.09 11.16 -5.36
CA ARG A 718 23.34 11.63 -5.95
C ARG A 718 24.28 10.46 -6.26
N ILE A 719 24.97 10.54 -7.39
CA ILE A 719 26.16 9.73 -7.66
C ILE A 719 27.34 10.46 -6.98
N ARG A 720 28.12 9.76 -6.17
CA ARG A 720 29.14 10.35 -5.29
C ARG A 720 30.54 10.12 -5.88
N ASP A 721 30.85 10.86 -6.93
CA ASP A 721 32.17 10.83 -7.57
C ASP A 721 33.28 11.38 -6.65
N ASP A 722 32.90 12.06 -5.56
CA ASP A 722 33.76 12.50 -4.46
C ASP A 722 34.09 11.41 -3.43
N LYS A 723 33.48 10.21 -3.54
CA LYS A 723 33.63 9.11 -2.58
C LYS A 723 34.13 7.81 -3.20
N ASP A 724 34.91 7.10 -2.41
CA ASP A 724 35.37 5.75 -2.66
C ASP A 724 34.73 4.73 -1.70
N TRP A 725 35.01 3.46 -1.94
CA TRP A 725 34.53 2.34 -1.13
C TRP A 725 34.90 2.41 0.37
N LYS A 726 35.93 3.19 0.74
CA LYS A 726 36.37 3.39 2.15
C LYS A 726 35.58 4.49 2.85
N THR A 727 35.19 5.51 2.10
CA THR A 727 34.44 6.71 2.56
C THR A 727 32.92 6.56 2.42
N ALA A 728 32.46 5.50 1.75
CA ALA A 728 31.11 4.97 1.80
C ALA A 728 30.71 4.51 3.22
N THR A 729 29.41 4.47 3.50
CA THR A 729 28.85 4.03 4.78
C THR A 729 29.17 2.54 5.02
N ASN A 730 29.89 2.24 6.10
CA ASN A 730 30.19 0.86 6.52
C ASN A 730 29.09 0.29 7.44
N LEU A 731 29.12 -1.03 7.72
CA LEU A 731 28.09 -1.72 8.51
C LEU A 731 27.95 -1.16 9.95
N GLN A 732 29.02 -0.66 10.56
CA GLN A 732 28.98 -0.11 11.91
C GLN A 732 28.32 1.27 11.91
N GLN A 733 28.70 2.15 10.97
CA GLN A 733 28.03 3.44 10.73
C GLN A 733 26.55 3.26 10.37
N LEU A 734 26.20 2.24 9.57
CA LEU A 734 24.80 1.97 9.21
C LEU A 734 23.95 1.58 10.43
N LYS A 735 24.52 0.90 11.43
CA LYS A 735 23.86 0.61 12.72
C LYS A 735 23.66 1.88 13.54
N GLU A 736 24.66 2.75 13.57
CA GLU A 736 24.59 4.06 14.24
C GLU A 736 23.52 4.94 13.58
N LEU A 737 23.44 5.01 12.25
CA LEU A 737 22.38 5.70 11.52
C LEU A 737 20.99 5.12 11.83
N TYR A 738 20.84 3.79 11.87
CA TYR A 738 19.57 3.14 12.24
C TYR A 738 19.15 3.38 13.70
N GLN A 739 20.11 3.54 14.62
CA GLN A 739 19.79 3.88 16.01
C GLN A 739 19.45 5.37 16.14
N LEU A 740 20.26 6.24 15.55
CA LEU A 740 20.04 7.70 15.53
C LEU A 740 18.73 8.09 14.84
N SER A 741 18.28 7.37 13.80
CA SER A 741 17.00 7.65 13.14
C SER A 741 15.79 7.45 14.06
N LYS A 742 15.95 6.71 15.18
CA LYS A 742 14.92 6.55 16.22
C LYS A 742 15.04 7.53 17.38
N GLU A 743 16.23 8.09 17.59
CA GLU A 743 16.55 8.90 18.78
C GLU A 743 16.55 10.41 18.46
N LYS A 744 17.00 10.82 17.27
CA LYS A 744 17.07 12.23 16.86
C LYS A 744 15.72 12.71 16.32
N ALA A 745 14.85 13.10 17.25
CA ALA A 745 13.53 13.65 16.95
C ALA A 745 13.32 15.09 17.51
N ASP A 746 14.39 15.75 17.97
CA ASP A 746 14.37 17.18 18.33
C ASP A 746 14.87 18.05 17.18
N PHE A 747 13.98 18.91 16.66
CA PHE A 747 14.33 20.00 15.75
C PHE A 747 13.31 21.14 15.80
N SER A 748 13.72 22.32 15.35
CA SER A 748 12.87 23.48 15.11
C SER A 748 12.60 23.66 13.61
N VAL A 749 11.34 23.64 13.17
CA VAL A 749 10.99 24.26 11.88
C VAL A 749 11.05 25.76 12.09
N VAL A 750 11.94 26.45 11.38
CA VAL A 750 11.91 27.91 11.29
C VAL A 750 11.09 28.24 10.04
N ALA A 751 10.01 29.01 10.18
CA ALA A 751 9.37 29.65 9.04
C ALA A 751 10.34 30.74 8.53
N GLY A 752 10.63 30.76 7.23
CA GLY A 752 11.70 31.60 6.68
C GLY A 752 11.54 33.07 7.06
N GLU A 753 12.62 33.68 7.57
CA GLU A 753 12.71 35.13 7.72
C GLU A 753 12.73 35.78 6.33
N GLU A 754 12.11 36.94 6.18
CA GLU A 754 12.00 37.65 4.91
C GLU A 754 13.33 38.38 4.61
N ASP A 755 14.11 37.86 3.66
CA ASP A 755 15.29 38.55 3.11
C ASP A 755 14.88 39.78 2.29
N GLU A 756 14.58 40.90 2.97
CA GLU A 756 14.50 42.22 2.33
C GLU A 756 15.90 42.76 2.02
N SER A 757 16.40 42.47 0.82
CA SER A 757 17.19 43.42 0.00
C SER A 757 17.49 42.78 -1.37
N THR A 758 17.01 43.32 -2.48
CA THR A 758 17.48 44.60 -3.03
C THR A 758 16.51 45.17 -4.07
N ALA A 759 16.62 46.48 -4.33
CA ALA A 759 15.68 47.25 -5.13
C ALA A 759 15.49 46.72 -6.57
N GLY A 760 14.25 46.84 -7.07
CA GLY A 760 13.90 46.41 -8.42
C GLY A 760 14.38 47.35 -9.52
N SER A 761 14.45 46.80 -10.74
CA SER A 761 14.35 47.58 -11.98
C SER A 761 13.46 46.82 -12.95
N SER A 762 12.45 47.52 -13.48
CA SER A 762 11.54 47.03 -14.52
C SER A 762 12.24 46.86 -15.86
N GLY A 763 11.93 45.78 -16.58
CA GLY A 763 12.36 45.55 -17.97
C GLY A 763 11.50 44.47 -18.62
N GLU A 764 10.98 44.74 -19.82
CA GLU A 764 9.89 43.99 -20.43
C GLU A 764 10.33 42.78 -21.28
N ASN A 765 9.36 42.05 -21.83
CA ASN A 765 9.56 40.90 -22.72
C ASN A 765 10.33 41.25 -24.00
N GLU A 766 11.31 40.41 -24.33
CA GLU A 766 11.56 39.79 -25.65
C GLU A 766 12.65 38.72 -25.40
N GLY A 767 12.83 37.64 -26.16
CA GLY A 767 12.33 37.27 -27.47
C GLY A 767 13.42 36.43 -28.15
N ASN A 768 13.09 35.18 -28.48
CA ASN A 768 13.77 34.33 -29.48
C ASN A 768 15.13 33.65 -29.15
N SER A 769 15.07 32.31 -29.09
CA SER A 769 15.90 31.33 -29.81
C SER A 769 17.30 31.73 -30.33
N ARG A 770 18.36 31.02 -29.89
CA ARG A 770 19.04 29.95 -30.69
C ARG A 770 20.25 29.29 -30.00
N SER A 771 20.50 28.07 -30.46
CA SER A 771 21.68 27.20 -30.30
C SER A 771 23.08 27.86 -30.21
N SER A 772 23.99 27.30 -29.40
CA SER A 772 25.07 26.42 -29.91
C SER A 772 26.00 25.83 -28.82
N THR A 773 26.57 24.68 -29.18
CA THR A 773 27.56 23.81 -28.50
C THR A 773 28.82 24.45 -27.90
N PRO A 774 29.39 23.88 -26.81
CA PRO A 774 30.75 24.19 -26.35
C PRO A 774 31.81 23.12 -26.70
N HIS A 775 32.86 23.56 -27.41
CA HIS A 775 34.24 23.03 -27.38
C HIS A 775 35.15 24.25 -27.08
N SER A 776 36.31 24.19 -26.42
CA SER A 776 37.03 23.10 -25.77
C SER A 776 38.10 23.67 -24.81
N THR A 777 38.40 22.95 -23.72
CA THR A 777 39.70 22.77 -23.03
C THR A 777 40.88 23.74 -23.25
N ILE A 778 41.54 24.22 -22.17
CA ILE A 778 43.00 23.98 -21.81
C ILE A 778 43.56 24.97 -20.73
N LYS A 779 44.08 24.38 -19.63
CA LYS A 779 45.26 24.71 -18.75
C LYS A 779 45.72 26.17 -18.45
N THR A 780 45.60 26.56 -17.17
CA THR A 780 46.65 26.96 -16.16
C THR A 780 48.13 27.20 -16.59
N PRO A 781 49.01 27.88 -15.79
CA PRO A 781 48.90 28.99 -14.79
C PRO A 781 50.03 30.06 -15.06
N PRO A 782 50.93 30.58 -14.17
CA PRO A 782 50.91 30.97 -12.73
C PRO A 782 51.56 32.38 -12.38
N SER A 783 51.63 32.69 -11.07
CA SER A 783 52.71 33.44 -10.34
C SER A 783 52.57 34.95 -10.00
N LYS A 784 52.57 35.31 -8.70
CA LYS A 784 53.75 35.75 -7.90
C LYS A 784 53.39 36.19 -6.46
N SER A 785 54.31 35.94 -5.52
CA SER A 785 54.33 36.41 -4.10
C SER A 785 55.24 37.69 -3.98
N PRO A 786 55.68 38.27 -2.81
CA PRO A 786 55.95 37.65 -1.47
C PRO A 786 55.77 38.52 -0.18
N ALA A 787 56.22 37.96 0.98
CA ALA A 787 56.62 38.61 2.25
C ALA A 787 55.50 39.13 3.21
N LYS A 788 55.64 39.19 4.55
CA LYS A 788 56.73 38.81 5.50
C LYS A 788 56.17 38.54 6.93
N ALA A 789 56.57 37.40 7.51
CA ALA A 789 57.16 37.15 8.85
C ALA A 789 56.59 37.70 10.21
N GLN A 790 56.72 36.82 11.23
CA GLN A 790 56.86 36.99 12.70
C GLN A 790 55.70 36.55 13.65
N LYS A 791 56.14 36.16 14.85
CA LYS A 791 55.57 35.40 16.01
C LYS A 791 56.39 35.89 17.26
N PRO A 792 56.22 35.44 18.53
CA PRO A 792 55.29 34.47 19.17
C PRO A 792 54.74 34.92 20.56
N GLU A 793 54.37 33.94 21.41
CA GLU A 793 54.27 33.95 22.90
C GLU A 793 53.04 34.59 23.61
N GLU A 794 52.73 34.26 24.89
CA GLU A 794 52.51 32.93 25.53
C GLU A 794 51.82 33.10 26.92
N SER A 795 51.24 31.99 27.43
CA SER A 795 51.13 31.64 28.87
C SER A 795 49.97 32.12 29.80
N LYS A 796 49.27 31.11 30.37
CA LYS A 796 48.88 30.86 31.79
C LYS A 796 47.92 31.81 32.57
N ALA A 797 47.24 31.41 33.68
CA ALA A 797 46.53 30.17 34.09
C ALA A 797 45.90 30.28 35.54
N VAL A 798 45.00 29.34 35.90
CA VAL A 798 44.65 28.77 37.25
C VAL A 798 43.69 29.50 38.27
N ILE A 799 42.93 28.66 39.02
CA ILE A 799 42.22 28.81 40.33
C ILE A 799 40.87 29.58 40.32
N GLY A 800 39.78 29.12 40.98
CA GLY A 800 39.51 27.88 41.73
C GLY A 800 38.14 27.87 42.45
N SER A 801 37.77 26.74 43.07
CA SER A 801 36.49 26.49 43.78
C SER A 801 36.60 26.57 45.30
N PRO A 802 35.47 26.77 46.03
CA PRO A 802 35.25 25.99 47.26
C PRO A 802 33.81 25.42 47.43
N GLN A 803 33.55 24.76 48.57
CA GLN A 803 32.53 23.71 48.77
C GLN A 803 31.39 24.05 49.77
N LYS A 804 30.37 23.17 49.78
CA LYS A 804 29.59 22.64 50.94
C LYS A 804 28.66 23.55 51.77
N SER A 805 27.44 23.07 52.01
CA SER A 805 27.02 22.50 53.32
C SER A 805 25.65 21.81 53.26
N GLU A 806 25.40 20.85 54.16
CA GLU A 806 24.13 20.12 54.37
C GLU A 806 23.35 20.72 55.55
N GLU A 807 22.02 20.52 55.65
CA GLU A 807 21.39 20.07 56.91
C GLU A 807 19.96 19.48 56.77
N LYS A 808 19.38 18.95 57.87
CA LYS A 808 18.39 17.84 57.91
C LYS A 808 17.20 18.05 58.89
N ARG A 809 16.18 17.17 58.76
CA ARG A 809 15.03 16.88 59.69
C ARG A 809 13.95 17.99 59.79
N GLY A 810 12.69 17.79 60.19
CA GLY A 810 11.87 16.62 60.62
C GLY A 810 10.80 17.08 61.65
N GLU A 811 9.58 16.52 61.83
CA GLU A 811 8.84 15.40 61.22
C GLU A 811 7.29 15.57 61.41
N LYS A 812 6.49 14.90 60.55
CA LYS A 812 5.12 14.33 60.74
C LYS A 812 3.99 15.05 61.52
N ARG A 813 2.79 15.06 60.89
CA ARG A 813 1.54 14.39 61.38
C ARG A 813 0.56 14.09 60.21
N LYS A 814 -0.16 12.96 60.27
CA LYS A 814 -1.27 12.52 59.37
C LYS A 814 -2.63 13.05 59.94
N ALA A 815 -3.81 13.01 59.31
CA ALA A 815 -4.37 12.37 58.08
C ALA A 815 -5.40 13.36 57.42
N SER A 816 -6.18 13.12 56.35
CA SER A 816 -6.64 11.89 55.65
C SER A 816 -7.10 12.14 54.20
N GLU A 817 -6.83 11.20 53.30
CA GLU A 817 -7.59 10.74 52.12
C GLU A 817 -8.42 11.73 51.25
N MET A 818 -7.90 12.11 50.06
CA MET A 818 -8.18 11.46 48.75
C MET A 818 -7.56 12.28 47.59
N GLU A 819 -6.93 11.61 46.62
CA GLU A 819 -6.41 12.21 45.37
C GLU A 819 -7.07 11.55 44.15
N ASP A 820 -7.39 12.34 43.13
CA ASP A 820 -7.14 11.96 41.73
C ASP A 820 -6.61 13.16 40.94
N ASN A 821 -5.77 12.89 39.94
CA ASN A 821 -4.64 13.73 39.59
C ASN A 821 -4.82 14.43 38.22
N GLY A 822 -5.62 15.50 38.21
CA GLY A 822 -5.76 16.37 37.06
C GLY A 822 -4.51 17.22 36.80
N LYS A 823 -4.08 17.33 35.53
CA LYS A 823 -3.03 18.27 35.10
C LYS A 823 -3.34 19.67 35.63
N LYS A 824 -2.53 20.20 36.55
CA LYS A 824 -2.64 21.60 36.98
C LYS A 824 -2.33 22.53 35.81
N MET A 825 -3.40 23.02 35.17
CA MET A 825 -3.33 24.26 34.42
C MET A 825 -2.88 25.37 35.38
N LEU A 826 -2.01 26.26 34.91
CA LEU A 826 -1.68 27.46 35.65
C LEU A 826 -2.92 28.36 35.71
N LEU A 827 -2.99 29.22 36.73
CA LEU A 827 -4.13 30.11 36.91
C LEU A 827 -3.99 31.32 35.98
N ASP A 828 -5.10 31.73 35.40
CA ASP A 828 -5.18 32.94 34.59
C ASP A 828 -5.24 34.14 35.56
N ILE A 829 -4.08 34.76 35.82
CA ILE A 829 -3.91 35.83 36.83
C ILE A 829 -3.82 37.21 36.18
N PHE A 830 -3.28 37.26 34.97
CA PHE A 830 -2.98 38.50 34.24
C PHE A 830 -3.87 38.71 33.01
N THR A 831 -5.00 37.99 32.90
CA THR A 831 -5.95 38.11 31.78
C THR A 831 -6.35 39.56 31.55
N GLY A 832 -6.13 40.07 30.33
CA GLY A 832 -6.40 41.46 29.95
C GLY A 832 -5.35 42.48 30.42
N VAL A 833 -4.26 42.05 31.05
CA VAL A 833 -3.12 42.91 31.41
C VAL A 833 -2.14 42.94 30.24
N LYS A 834 -2.12 44.06 29.52
CA LYS A 834 -1.05 44.39 28.58
C LYS A 834 0.13 45.03 29.30
N LEU A 835 1.30 44.39 29.27
CA LEU A 835 2.51 44.83 29.96
C LEU A 835 3.62 45.15 28.95
N TYR A 836 4.17 46.37 29.02
CA TYR A 836 5.51 46.63 28.47
C TYR A 836 6.57 46.30 29.53
N LEU A 837 7.51 45.43 29.17
CA LEU A 837 8.64 45.03 30.00
C LEU A 837 9.91 45.47 29.28
N SER A 838 10.63 46.45 29.84
CA SER A 838 11.87 46.94 29.22
C SER A 838 12.98 45.88 29.27
N PRO A 839 13.78 45.70 28.20
CA PRO A 839 14.93 44.80 28.20
C PRO A 839 16.00 45.12 29.26
N SER A 840 16.03 46.33 29.83
CA SER A 840 16.96 46.71 30.92
C SER A 840 16.65 46.05 32.27
N VAL A 841 15.49 45.40 32.41
CA VAL A 841 14.99 44.86 33.68
C VAL A 841 15.73 43.57 34.07
N LYS A 842 16.30 43.55 35.28
CA LYS A 842 16.90 42.33 35.86
C LYS A 842 15.88 41.19 35.93
N ASP A 843 16.32 39.97 35.60
CA ASP A 843 15.48 38.77 35.44
C ASP A 843 14.45 38.84 34.27
N PHE A 844 14.67 39.68 33.24
CA PHE A 844 13.80 39.85 32.06
C PHE A 844 13.15 38.55 31.55
N ASP A 845 13.93 37.56 31.12
CA ASP A 845 13.40 36.31 30.53
C ASP A 845 12.55 35.50 31.50
N LYS A 846 12.89 35.55 32.80
CA LYS A 846 12.16 34.86 33.85
C LYS A 846 10.83 35.57 34.12
N ILE A 847 10.83 36.90 34.18
CA ILE A 847 9.62 37.70 34.36
C ILE A 847 8.70 37.53 33.15
N ARG A 848 9.21 37.68 31.92
CA ARG A 848 8.51 37.42 30.65
C ARG A 848 7.86 36.03 30.64
N ARG A 849 8.63 34.99 30.94
CA ARG A 849 8.14 33.60 30.93
C ARG A 849 7.03 33.36 31.94
N TYR A 850 7.14 33.89 33.16
CA TYR A 850 6.12 33.70 34.19
C TYR A 850 4.90 34.61 34.00
N PHE A 851 5.03 35.78 33.37
CA PHE A 851 3.91 36.64 33.06
C PHE A 851 3.02 36.01 31.97
N ILE A 852 3.61 35.56 30.85
CA ILE A 852 2.90 34.86 29.78
C ILE A 852 2.27 33.55 30.29
N ALA A 853 2.98 32.79 31.13
CA ALA A 853 2.50 31.50 31.64
C ALA A 853 1.28 31.59 32.61
N TYR A 854 0.89 32.80 33.02
CA TYR A 854 -0.29 33.07 33.85
C TYR A 854 -1.25 34.05 33.13
N ASP A 855 -1.31 33.95 31.80
CA ASP A 855 -2.26 34.62 30.88
C ASP A 855 -2.08 36.15 30.74
N GLY A 856 -0.83 36.63 30.68
CA GLY A 856 -0.50 38.05 30.47
C GLY A 856 0.04 38.38 29.08
N ASP A 857 -0.42 39.48 28.49
CA ASP A 857 0.00 39.96 27.16
C ASP A 857 1.23 40.88 27.24
N LEU A 858 2.31 40.55 26.53
CA LEU A 858 3.46 41.45 26.39
C LEU A 858 3.32 42.37 25.18
N VAL A 859 3.60 43.65 25.40
CA VAL A 859 3.55 44.72 24.39
C VAL A 859 4.98 45.00 23.89
N PRO A 860 5.22 45.08 22.57
CA PRO A 860 6.51 45.46 22.01
C PRO A 860 6.78 46.96 22.17
N GLU A 861 8.05 47.37 22.07
CA GLU A 861 8.51 48.73 22.34
C GLU A 861 7.84 49.80 21.47
N PHE A 862 7.54 49.49 20.21
CA PHE A 862 6.86 50.38 19.27
C PHE A 862 5.34 50.53 19.51
N ASP A 863 4.75 49.75 20.41
CA ASP A 863 3.30 49.78 20.75
C ASP A 863 3.06 50.12 22.23
N THR A 864 4.04 50.76 22.89
CA THR A 864 3.96 51.16 24.32
C THR A 864 2.73 52.00 24.67
N ALA A 865 2.13 52.69 23.70
CA ALA A 865 0.84 53.38 23.83
C ALA A 865 -0.36 52.44 24.14
N SER A 866 -0.29 51.15 23.77
CA SER A 866 -1.34 50.16 24.07
C SER A 866 -1.15 49.43 25.41
N ALA A 867 -0.04 49.67 26.11
CA ALA A 867 0.27 49.06 27.40
C ALA A 867 -0.65 49.57 28.53
N THR A 868 -1.14 48.65 29.37
CA THR A 868 -1.88 48.97 30.61
C THR A 868 -0.95 49.10 31.81
N HIS A 869 0.19 48.42 31.76
CA HIS A 869 1.18 48.36 32.83
C HIS A 869 2.60 48.44 32.24
N VAL A 870 3.55 48.99 33.02
CA VAL A 870 4.95 49.17 32.58
C VAL A 870 5.92 48.75 33.69
N ILE A 871 6.97 48.01 33.33
CA ILE A 871 8.13 47.68 34.18
C ILE A 871 9.42 48.08 33.45
N GLY A 872 10.20 48.97 34.07
CA GLY A 872 11.51 49.42 33.58
C GLY A 872 11.55 50.91 33.24
N ASP A 873 12.62 51.32 32.56
CA ASP A 873 12.80 52.69 32.09
C ASP A 873 11.85 52.98 30.91
N ILE A 874 11.41 54.22 30.78
CA ILE A 874 10.31 54.63 29.89
C ILE A 874 10.82 55.56 28.78
N ILE A 875 10.29 55.34 27.58
CA ILE A 875 10.23 56.34 26.51
C ILE A 875 8.86 57.01 26.64
N ASP A 876 8.82 58.33 26.85
CA ASP A 876 7.66 59.07 27.37
C ASP A 876 6.49 59.21 26.37
N ASP A 877 5.58 58.23 26.30
CA ASP A 877 4.37 58.35 25.44
C ASP A 877 3.07 57.67 25.96
N ASN A 878 2.98 57.24 27.23
CA ASN A 878 1.72 56.67 27.77
C ASN A 878 1.40 57.08 29.22
N PRO A 879 0.68 58.20 29.44
CA PRO A 879 0.23 58.63 30.77
C PRO A 879 -0.91 57.77 31.37
N GLY A 880 -1.49 56.83 30.61
CA GLY A 880 -2.55 55.92 31.08
C GLY A 880 -2.05 54.61 31.72
N ALA A 881 -0.78 54.25 31.51
CA ALA A 881 -0.23 52.98 31.96
C ALA A 881 0.22 53.02 33.44
N LYS A 882 -0.11 51.97 34.19
CA LYS A 882 0.29 51.84 35.61
C LYS A 882 1.73 51.33 35.71
N ARG A 883 2.62 52.15 36.26
CA ARG A 883 3.98 51.70 36.61
C ARG A 883 3.90 50.64 37.71
N VAL A 884 4.59 49.52 37.53
CA VAL A 884 4.69 48.42 38.49
C VAL A 884 6.14 47.98 38.62
N SER A 885 6.49 47.36 39.75
CA SER A 885 7.83 46.80 39.95
C SER A 885 7.89 45.32 39.55
N PRO A 886 9.07 44.75 39.25
CA PRO A 886 9.24 43.31 39.02
C PRO A 886 8.69 42.43 40.16
N LYS A 887 8.65 42.95 41.39
CA LYS A 887 8.10 42.25 42.57
C LYS A 887 6.58 42.10 42.51
N TRP A 888 5.87 43.00 41.83
CA TRP A 888 4.41 42.98 41.72
C TRP A 888 3.89 41.73 40.98
N ILE A 889 4.59 41.26 39.95
CA ILE A 889 4.24 40.02 39.24
C ILE A 889 4.31 38.82 40.19
N TRP A 890 5.39 38.70 40.98
CA TRP A 890 5.54 37.65 41.98
C TRP A 890 4.52 37.74 43.11
N GLU A 891 4.14 38.96 43.52
CA GLU A 891 3.04 39.21 44.47
C GLU A 891 1.68 38.72 43.93
N CYS A 892 1.36 38.99 42.67
CA CYS A 892 0.11 38.54 42.03
C CYS A 892 0.06 37.02 41.90
N ILE A 893 1.16 36.39 41.46
CA ILE A 893 1.30 34.93 41.41
C ILE A 893 1.15 34.31 42.80
N ARG A 894 1.81 34.88 43.82
CA ARG A 894 1.74 34.41 45.22
C ARG A 894 0.33 34.54 45.81
N LYS A 895 -0.38 35.63 45.51
CA LYS A 895 -1.76 35.89 45.97
C LYS A 895 -2.83 35.26 45.06
N ARG A 896 -2.44 34.63 43.94
CA ARG A 896 -3.32 33.99 42.93
C ARG A 896 -4.42 34.89 42.37
N ARG A 897 -4.15 36.20 42.29
CA ARG A 897 -5.05 37.22 41.73
C ARG A 897 -4.28 38.49 41.39
N LEU A 898 -4.81 39.31 40.50
CA LEU A 898 -4.30 40.65 40.28
C LEU A 898 -4.32 41.46 41.59
N VAL A 899 -3.22 42.11 41.92
CA VAL A 899 -3.09 43.01 43.08
C VAL A 899 -3.06 44.44 42.56
N ALA A 900 -3.63 45.40 43.29
CA ALA A 900 -3.46 46.81 42.96
C ALA A 900 -1.95 47.16 42.88
N PRO A 901 -1.50 47.87 41.84
CA PRO A 901 -0.17 48.46 41.82
C PRO A 901 0.06 49.36 43.03
N CYS A 902 1.26 49.26 43.63
CA CYS A 902 1.75 50.13 44.70
C CYS A 902 2.83 51.04 44.14
#